data_AF-A0A9Q8ST42-F1
#
_entry.id   AF-A0A9Q8ST42-F1
#
_cell.length_a   1.000
_cell.length_b   1.000
_cell.length_c   1.000
_cell.angle_alpha   90.00
_cell.angle_beta   90.00
_cell.angle_gamma   90.00
#
_symmetry.space_group_name_H-M   'P 1'
#
loop_
_entity.id
_entity.type
_entity.pdbx_description
1 polymer ?
#
loop_
_entity_poly.entity_id
_entity_poly.type
_entity_poly.pdbx_seq_one_letter_code
_entity_poly.pdbx_strand_id
1 'polypeptide(L)'
;MTRFKSSKPKLKPEHDSSESKHSPSYSHRLQQGLGSLGLATVGGGTALVLALLGFLLFLWTGEGSQDGKTAATLWRWIMLNQHITQAITLSTVLLRIAVTAQASIYTSLLAGVVLEKHGVALFRVAEMSIIRCTNDGPFQLTWLLMTSARKAYLQTGLAILLLLTTFVVQFSSTLLVSDLGLDNLVGDAKAKTFNVHMSHDVISLNRQMNNWISRPTAYVPFGELPSEANTYTDNQSRFSDTGIVRRTFLPLSSSQMSTLRQYTGGAYGFESRFVCLRPSVSAFLSVTVPAPGSDTVPFYLKVAGTLSYETMFREAGLTPPENCENGDCFPSGFNCSLSQFQYTETQARQGFTNSLCIPNGTAARPSAQNHTISEDPITAYSQVFLFFRNNGTHDLWKGPGNRVLAGTFGLTNVTSTDDEWLTYNCPIGGRLQGGERIETGVLRLDMSLCFQQLAFNFAEVKLSSKKDLKESQVTWTPETKAWNTKRIQKLMGVGAHSKSTNSRGIFSVDSVQNPHHLNATQYLTNKLINDLYNSPRTFNFSLFMDPQGSGNSPIKPHVEYQAIFADILNVTSRPGVAMQSTLTALSGSIINEALPQFDVQGNAILTSSVRVMTPRSLRGLLIVFGVMALNMACGLAVGVAQIVSDETAWILEGATDASDGHVENEIGHK
;
A
#
# COMPACT_ATOMS: atom_id res chain seq x y z
N MET A 1 -58.01 -71.18 -77.40
CA MET A 1 -58.38 -70.43 -78.61
C MET A 1 -58.20 -68.94 -78.33
N THR A 2 -57.34 -68.27 -79.12
CA THR A 2 -57.32 -66.82 -79.47
C THR A 2 -57.24 -65.75 -78.38
N ARG A 3 -56.62 -64.57 -78.55
CA ARG A 3 -55.50 -64.01 -79.36
C ARG A 3 -55.38 -62.53 -78.88
N PHE A 4 -54.16 -61.99 -78.87
CA PHE A 4 -53.77 -60.62 -78.49
C PHE A 4 -54.39 -59.44 -79.28
N LYS A 5 -54.44 -58.25 -78.64
CA LYS A 5 -53.98 -56.91 -79.12
C LYS A 5 -54.29 -55.85 -78.02
N SER A 6 -53.35 -55.11 -77.41
CA SER A 6 -52.28 -54.17 -77.86
C SER A 6 -52.79 -52.86 -78.48
N SER A 7 -52.50 -51.73 -77.80
CA SER A 7 -52.26 -50.42 -78.42
C SER A 7 -51.21 -49.64 -77.62
N LYS A 8 -50.11 -49.26 -78.29
CA LYS A 8 -49.09 -48.28 -77.86
C LYS A 8 -49.55 -46.87 -78.19
N PRO A 9 -48.90 -45.83 -77.61
CA PRO A 9 -48.45 -44.72 -78.45
C PRO A 9 -46.94 -44.43 -78.33
N LYS A 10 -46.49 -43.62 -79.29
CA LYS A 10 -45.14 -43.42 -79.83
C LYS A 10 -44.23 -42.54 -78.96
N LEU A 11 -42.94 -42.92 -78.91
CA LEU A 11 -41.82 -42.05 -78.59
C LEU A 11 -41.48 -41.12 -79.78
N LYS A 12 -40.99 -39.92 -79.47
CA LYS A 12 -40.32 -38.97 -80.39
C LYS A 12 -38.95 -38.63 -79.76
N PRO A 13 -37.87 -38.48 -80.55
CA PRO A 13 -36.51 -38.58 -80.05
C PRO A 13 -35.90 -37.25 -79.60
N GLU A 14 -34.89 -37.43 -78.76
CA GLU A 14 -33.95 -36.51 -78.11
C GLU A 14 -33.29 -35.51 -79.06
N HIS A 15 -33.11 -34.29 -78.58
CA HIS A 15 -32.20 -33.31 -79.15
C HIS A 15 -31.15 -32.96 -78.09
N ASP A 16 -29.93 -33.43 -78.31
CA ASP A 16 -28.74 -33.12 -77.52
C ASP A 16 -28.45 -31.61 -77.54
N SER A 17 -28.32 -31.03 -76.35
CA SER A 17 -27.62 -29.76 -76.17
C SER A 17 -26.59 -29.92 -75.06
N SER A 18 -25.33 -29.82 -75.45
CA SER A 18 -24.17 -29.82 -74.59
C SER A 18 -24.13 -28.54 -73.75
N GLU A 19 -24.63 -28.58 -72.51
CA GLU A 19 -24.36 -27.56 -71.51
C GLU A 19 -23.24 -28.01 -70.57
N SER A 20 -22.21 -27.16 -70.48
CA SER A 20 -21.01 -27.34 -69.67
C SER A 20 -21.37 -27.50 -68.18
N LYS A 21 -21.06 -28.66 -67.59
CA LYS A 21 -21.14 -28.92 -66.14
C LYS A 21 -20.19 -27.98 -65.39
N HIS A 22 -20.72 -26.86 -64.88
CA HIS A 22 -20.04 -26.07 -63.85
C HIS A 22 -20.06 -26.85 -62.53
N SER A 23 -18.87 -27.05 -61.94
CA SER A 23 -18.70 -27.71 -60.65
C SER A 23 -19.52 -26.98 -59.56
N PRO A 24 -20.37 -27.65 -58.78
CA PRO A 24 -21.16 -26.99 -57.76
C PRO A 24 -20.26 -26.39 -56.68
N SER A 25 -20.54 -25.13 -56.33
CA SER A 25 -19.82 -24.30 -55.35
C SER A 25 -19.82 -24.91 -53.95
N TYR A 26 -18.71 -24.72 -53.25
CA TYR A 26 -18.34 -25.19 -51.90
C TYR A 26 -19.49 -25.19 -50.86
N SER A 27 -20.37 -24.18 -50.86
CA SER A 27 -21.46 -24.08 -49.87
C SER A 27 -22.61 -25.06 -50.10
N HIS A 28 -22.86 -25.45 -51.35
CA HIS A 28 -24.02 -26.29 -51.71
C HIS A 28 -23.79 -27.76 -51.32
N ARG A 29 -22.54 -28.23 -51.38
CA ARG A 29 -22.17 -29.61 -50.99
C ARG A 29 -22.22 -29.80 -49.47
N LEU A 30 -21.74 -28.80 -48.72
CA LEU A 30 -21.83 -28.81 -47.26
C LEU A 30 -23.30 -28.77 -46.77
N GLN A 31 -24.17 -28.07 -47.50
CA GLN A 31 -25.61 -28.01 -47.21
C GLN A 31 -26.34 -29.34 -47.43
N GLN A 32 -25.91 -30.16 -48.41
CA GLN A 32 -26.53 -31.47 -48.69
C GLN A 32 -26.15 -32.54 -47.65
N GLY A 33 -24.95 -32.48 -47.06
CA GLY A 33 -24.47 -33.49 -46.08
C GLY A 33 -24.84 -33.22 -44.62
N LEU A 34 -24.80 -31.97 -44.15
CA LEU A 34 -25.04 -31.60 -42.74
C LEU A 34 -26.49 -31.19 -42.43
N GLY A 35 -27.27 -30.82 -43.45
CA GLY A 35 -28.54 -30.13 -43.28
C GLY A 35 -28.38 -28.70 -42.73
N SER A 36 -29.37 -27.85 -42.98
CA SER A 36 -29.37 -26.43 -42.55
C SER A 36 -29.18 -26.26 -41.03
N LEU A 37 -29.76 -27.18 -40.24
CA LEU A 37 -29.71 -27.15 -38.77
C LEU A 37 -28.32 -27.48 -38.21
N GLY A 38 -27.59 -28.43 -38.83
CA GLY A 38 -26.23 -28.78 -38.44
C GLY A 38 -25.25 -27.65 -38.71
N LEU A 39 -25.39 -27.00 -39.88
CA LEU A 39 -24.57 -25.85 -40.25
C LEU A 39 -24.80 -24.65 -39.30
N ALA A 40 -26.07 -24.38 -38.97
CA ALA A 40 -26.43 -23.33 -38.02
C ALA A 40 -25.89 -23.60 -36.61
N THR A 41 -25.88 -24.86 -36.17
CA THR A 41 -25.38 -25.25 -34.85
C THR A 41 -23.85 -25.13 -34.75
N VAL A 42 -23.10 -25.53 -35.79
CA VAL A 42 -21.64 -25.40 -35.82
C VAL A 42 -21.22 -23.93 -35.93
N GLY A 43 -21.82 -23.17 -36.85
CA GLY A 43 -21.53 -21.75 -37.04
C GLY A 43 -21.94 -20.88 -35.85
N GLY A 44 -23.16 -21.06 -35.34
CA GLY A 44 -23.66 -20.35 -34.17
C GLY A 44 -22.89 -20.70 -32.90
N GLY A 45 -22.58 -21.99 -32.69
CA GLY A 45 -21.79 -22.46 -31.56
C GLY A 45 -20.36 -21.91 -31.57
N THR A 46 -19.70 -21.85 -32.73
CA THR A 46 -18.32 -21.31 -32.83
C THR A 46 -18.29 -19.82 -32.56
N ALA A 47 -19.23 -19.05 -33.11
CA ALA A 47 -19.37 -17.63 -32.82
C ALA A 47 -19.62 -17.36 -31.32
N LEU A 48 -20.50 -18.15 -30.70
CA LEU A 48 -20.79 -18.07 -29.26
C LEU A 48 -19.56 -18.39 -28.40
N VAL A 49 -18.80 -19.44 -28.74
CA VAL A 49 -17.57 -19.79 -28.02
C VAL A 49 -16.55 -18.65 -28.12
N LEU A 50 -16.32 -18.09 -29.31
CA LEU A 50 -15.40 -16.96 -29.47
C LEU A 50 -15.84 -15.73 -28.67
N ALA A 51 -17.14 -15.42 -28.64
CA ALA A 51 -17.68 -14.32 -27.85
C ALA A 51 -17.45 -14.53 -26.34
N LEU A 52 -17.70 -15.74 -25.83
CA LEU A 52 -17.51 -16.08 -24.42
C LEU A 52 -16.02 -16.09 -24.03
N LEU A 53 -15.14 -16.59 -24.90
CA LEU A 53 -13.70 -16.51 -24.69
C LEU A 53 -13.24 -15.05 -24.68
N GLY A 54 -13.71 -14.21 -25.59
CA GLY A 54 -13.42 -12.76 -25.59
C GLY A 54 -13.87 -12.08 -24.28
N PHE A 55 -15.06 -12.41 -23.79
CA PHE A 55 -15.55 -11.92 -22.50
C PHE A 55 -14.70 -12.39 -21.31
N LEU A 56 -14.28 -13.66 -21.28
CA LEU A 56 -13.38 -14.17 -20.25
C LEU A 56 -12.00 -13.49 -20.32
N LEU A 57 -11.46 -13.27 -21.52
CA LEU A 57 -10.20 -12.53 -21.69
C LEU A 57 -10.32 -11.09 -21.16
N PHE A 58 -11.46 -10.43 -21.42
CA PHE A 58 -11.77 -9.12 -20.87
C PHE A 58 -11.81 -9.12 -19.33
N LEU A 59 -12.36 -10.15 -18.69
CA LEU A 59 -12.34 -10.25 -17.22
C LEU A 59 -10.93 -10.36 -16.63
N TRP A 60 -9.99 -11.01 -17.34
CA TRP A 60 -8.59 -11.18 -16.88
C TRP A 60 -7.69 -9.99 -17.21
N THR A 61 -7.99 -9.22 -18.25
CA THR A 61 -7.15 -8.10 -18.72
C THR A 61 -7.73 -6.71 -18.43
N GLY A 62 -8.97 -6.66 -17.92
CA GLY A 62 -9.73 -5.42 -17.72
C GLY A 62 -9.40 -4.61 -16.47
N GLU A 63 -8.46 -5.05 -15.62
CA GLU A 63 -8.09 -4.36 -14.37
C GLU A 63 -7.52 -2.95 -14.61
N GLY A 64 -6.89 -2.70 -15.76
CA GLY A 64 -6.35 -1.39 -16.09
C GLY A 64 -5.18 -0.97 -15.17
N SER A 65 -5.07 0.32 -14.89
CA SER A 65 -3.98 0.89 -14.08
C SER A 65 -4.46 1.32 -12.70
N GLN A 66 -3.53 1.45 -11.74
CA GLN A 66 -3.78 1.90 -10.36
C GLN A 66 -4.84 1.06 -9.61
N ASP A 67 -4.60 -0.25 -9.45
CA ASP A 67 -5.43 -1.17 -8.66
C ASP A 67 -6.94 -1.08 -9.01
N GLY A 68 -7.28 -1.08 -10.31
CA GLY A 68 -8.67 -1.03 -10.78
C GLY A 68 -9.31 0.36 -10.87
N LYS A 69 -8.58 1.45 -10.59
CA LYS A 69 -9.16 2.81 -10.59
C LYS A 69 -9.65 3.22 -11.99
N THR A 70 -8.87 2.94 -13.02
CA THR A 70 -9.15 3.34 -14.41
C THR A 70 -9.77 2.21 -15.25
N ALA A 71 -10.24 1.14 -14.62
CA ALA A 71 -10.87 0.02 -15.31
C ALA A 71 -12.23 0.40 -15.92
N ALA A 72 -12.67 -0.36 -16.92
CA ALA A 72 -13.97 -0.20 -17.55
C ALA A 72 -15.12 -0.34 -16.52
N THR A 73 -16.19 0.44 -16.69
CA THR A 73 -17.33 0.49 -15.75
C THR A 73 -17.96 -0.88 -15.53
N LEU A 74 -18.15 -1.67 -16.60
CA LEU A 74 -18.68 -3.03 -16.53
C LEU A 74 -17.75 -3.96 -15.73
N TRP A 75 -16.45 -3.90 -15.96
CA TRP A 75 -15.48 -4.73 -15.23
C TRP A 75 -15.49 -4.39 -13.73
N ARG A 76 -15.45 -3.10 -13.39
CA ARG A 76 -15.52 -2.64 -12.00
C ARG A 76 -16.79 -3.10 -11.32
N TRP A 77 -17.94 -2.99 -11.99
CA TRP A 77 -19.22 -3.41 -11.44
C TRP A 77 -19.24 -4.92 -11.13
N ILE A 78 -18.67 -5.75 -12.00
CA ILE A 78 -18.56 -7.21 -11.76
C ILE A 78 -17.65 -7.50 -10.57
N MET A 79 -16.47 -6.86 -10.50
CA MET A 79 -15.47 -7.13 -9.47
C MET A 79 -15.87 -6.59 -8.09
N LEU A 80 -16.32 -5.34 -8.02
CA LEU A 80 -16.68 -4.67 -6.75
C LEU A 80 -17.91 -5.29 -6.09
N ASN A 81 -18.86 -5.80 -6.87
CA ASN A 81 -20.03 -6.53 -6.36
C ASN A 81 -19.77 -8.04 -6.14
N GLN A 82 -18.53 -8.51 -6.34
CA GLN A 82 -18.14 -9.91 -6.17
C GLN A 82 -18.91 -10.90 -7.08
N HIS A 83 -19.41 -10.44 -8.22
CA HIS A 83 -20.12 -11.27 -9.20
C HIS A 83 -19.19 -12.04 -10.15
N ILE A 84 -17.86 -11.94 -9.99
CA ILE A 84 -16.89 -12.60 -10.86
C ILE A 84 -17.09 -14.13 -10.94
N THR A 85 -17.36 -14.78 -9.80
CA THR A 85 -17.58 -16.23 -9.76
C THR A 85 -18.87 -16.61 -10.49
N GLN A 86 -19.93 -15.82 -10.35
CA GLN A 86 -21.20 -16.00 -11.05
C GLN A 86 -21.06 -15.77 -12.57
N ALA A 87 -20.27 -14.77 -12.98
CA ALA A 87 -19.99 -14.52 -14.39
C ALA A 87 -19.21 -15.68 -15.03
N ILE A 88 -18.18 -16.20 -14.34
CA ILE A 88 -17.40 -17.35 -14.81
C ILE A 88 -18.26 -18.61 -14.89
N THR A 89 -19.08 -18.90 -13.88
CA THR A 89 -19.96 -20.09 -13.91
C THR A 89 -20.97 -20.00 -15.06
N LEU A 90 -21.61 -18.84 -15.25
CA LEU A 90 -22.55 -18.63 -16.35
C LEU A 90 -21.88 -18.80 -17.73
N SER A 91 -20.72 -18.16 -17.94
CA SER A 91 -19.98 -18.28 -19.19
C SER A 91 -19.52 -19.71 -19.47
N THR A 92 -19.08 -20.44 -18.43
CA THR A 92 -18.63 -21.83 -18.60
C THR A 92 -19.75 -22.82 -18.84
N VAL A 93 -20.94 -22.59 -18.27
CA VAL A 93 -22.13 -23.40 -18.58
C VAL A 93 -22.51 -23.24 -20.06
N LEU A 94 -22.55 -22.00 -20.57
CA LEU A 94 -22.83 -21.74 -21.98
C LEU A 94 -21.76 -22.34 -22.91
N LEU A 95 -20.48 -22.21 -22.54
CA LEU A 95 -19.37 -22.84 -23.26
C LEU A 95 -19.54 -24.37 -23.33
N ARG A 96 -19.90 -25.02 -22.21
CA ARG A 96 -20.12 -26.47 -22.16
C ARG A 96 -21.22 -26.89 -23.12
N ILE A 97 -22.38 -26.22 -23.08
CA ILE A 97 -23.52 -26.52 -23.95
C ILE A 97 -23.13 -26.45 -25.43
N ALA A 98 -22.47 -25.36 -25.83
CA ALA A 98 -22.03 -25.16 -27.21
C ALA A 98 -21.03 -26.23 -27.65
N VAL A 99 -20.02 -26.53 -26.82
CA VAL A 99 -19.00 -27.54 -27.13
C VAL A 99 -19.59 -28.95 -27.17
N THR A 100 -20.50 -29.30 -26.27
CA THR A 100 -21.15 -30.62 -26.29
C THR A 100 -22.02 -30.82 -27.53
N ALA A 101 -22.74 -29.77 -27.96
CA ALA A 101 -23.54 -29.81 -29.18
C ALA A 101 -22.65 -29.91 -30.44
N GLN A 102 -21.50 -29.22 -30.46
CA GLN A 102 -20.54 -29.37 -31.56
C GLN A 102 -19.88 -30.74 -31.57
N ALA A 103 -19.49 -31.26 -30.41
CA ALA A 103 -18.86 -32.56 -30.28
C ALA A 103 -19.78 -33.71 -30.71
N SER A 104 -21.10 -33.62 -30.47
CA SER A 104 -22.05 -34.62 -30.98
C SER A 104 -22.11 -34.61 -32.51
N ILE A 105 -22.15 -33.42 -33.13
CA ILE A 105 -22.13 -33.27 -34.59
C ILE A 105 -20.81 -33.81 -35.17
N TYR A 106 -19.66 -33.44 -34.61
CA TYR A 106 -18.36 -33.94 -35.07
C TYR A 106 -18.23 -35.45 -34.92
N THR A 107 -18.77 -36.01 -33.85
CA THR A 107 -18.78 -37.46 -33.63
C THR A 107 -19.65 -38.18 -34.67
N SER A 108 -20.82 -37.64 -35.03
CA SER A 108 -21.67 -38.21 -36.08
C SER A 108 -21.03 -38.12 -37.47
N LEU A 109 -20.34 -37.01 -37.79
CA LEU A 109 -19.56 -36.87 -39.02
C LEU A 109 -18.38 -37.85 -39.06
N LEU A 110 -17.65 -37.97 -37.96
CA LEU A 110 -16.53 -38.90 -37.83
C LEU A 110 -16.95 -40.36 -38.02
N ALA A 111 -18.11 -40.74 -37.48
CA ALA A 111 -18.70 -42.06 -37.70
C ALA A 111 -19.03 -42.31 -39.19
N GLY A 112 -19.53 -41.28 -39.90
CA GLY A 112 -19.77 -41.31 -41.35
C GLY A 112 -18.50 -41.58 -42.15
N VAL A 113 -17.45 -40.78 -41.93
CA VAL A 113 -16.15 -40.94 -42.63
C VAL A 113 -15.55 -42.34 -42.41
N VAL A 114 -15.68 -42.90 -41.20
CA VAL A 114 -15.17 -44.24 -40.89
C VAL A 114 -15.92 -45.30 -41.69
N LEU A 115 -17.25 -45.22 -41.78
CA LEU A 115 -18.07 -46.15 -42.56
C LEU A 115 -17.78 -46.06 -44.06
N GLU A 116 -17.47 -44.89 -44.58
CA GLU A 116 -17.22 -44.65 -46.02
C GLU A 116 -15.82 -45.05 -46.47
N LYS A 117 -14.77 -44.74 -45.67
CA LYS A 117 -13.37 -44.96 -46.09
C LYS A 117 -12.72 -46.23 -45.58
N HIS A 118 -13.18 -46.81 -44.47
CA HIS A 118 -12.50 -47.93 -43.82
C HIS A 118 -13.45 -49.09 -43.56
N GLY A 119 -13.15 -50.27 -44.11
CA GLY A 119 -13.92 -51.48 -43.88
C GLY A 119 -13.98 -51.85 -42.40
N VAL A 120 -15.11 -51.57 -41.75
CA VAL A 120 -15.44 -52.02 -40.41
C VAL A 120 -15.88 -53.49 -40.48
N ALA A 121 -15.57 -54.28 -39.46
CA ALA A 121 -16.10 -55.65 -39.35
C ALA A 121 -17.64 -55.64 -39.41
N LEU A 122 -18.23 -56.45 -40.30
CA LEU A 122 -19.67 -56.50 -40.63
C LEU A 122 -20.60 -56.52 -39.40
N PHE A 123 -20.20 -57.17 -38.31
CA PHE A 123 -20.98 -57.23 -37.06
C PHE A 123 -21.17 -55.87 -36.34
N ARG A 124 -20.27 -54.89 -36.54
CA ARG A 124 -20.31 -53.57 -35.85
C ARG A 124 -20.82 -52.42 -36.73
N VAL A 125 -21.12 -52.68 -38.01
CA VAL A 125 -21.60 -51.67 -38.97
C VAL A 125 -22.96 -51.08 -38.55
N ALA A 126 -23.86 -51.93 -38.03
CA ALA A 126 -25.16 -51.50 -37.54
C ALA A 126 -25.05 -50.55 -36.34
N GLU A 127 -24.15 -50.84 -35.40
CA GLU A 127 -23.91 -50.02 -34.21
C GLU A 127 -23.32 -48.65 -34.58
N MET A 128 -22.39 -48.60 -35.54
CA MET A 128 -21.83 -47.34 -36.05
C MET A 128 -22.83 -46.52 -36.88
N SER A 129 -23.75 -47.17 -37.58
CA SER A 129 -24.85 -46.51 -38.30
C SER A 129 -25.85 -45.86 -37.33
N ILE A 130 -26.09 -46.48 -36.18
CA ILE A 130 -26.94 -45.91 -35.12
C ILE A 130 -26.28 -44.66 -34.52
N ILE A 131 -24.97 -44.66 -34.28
CA ILE A 131 -24.23 -43.49 -33.75
C ILE A 131 -24.28 -42.29 -34.72
N ARG A 132 -24.41 -42.54 -36.02
CA ARG A 132 -24.64 -41.47 -37.01
C ARG A 132 -25.98 -40.76 -36.81
N CYS A 133 -27.01 -41.49 -36.37
CA CYS A 133 -28.40 -40.99 -36.25
C CYS A 133 -28.78 -40.57 -34.82
N THR A 134 -28.23 -41.25 -33.81
CA THR A 134 -28.51 -41.03 -32.39
C THR A 134 -27.20 -41.11 -31.62
N ASN A 135 -26.77 -39.99 -31.05
CA ASN A 135 -25.43 -39.87 -30.48
C ASN A 135 -25.46 -39.24 -29.08
N ASP A 136 -24.98 -39.99 -28.10
CA ASP A 136 -24.83 -39.55 -26.69
C ASP A 136 -23.42 -38.98 -26.39
N GLY A 137 -22.55 -38.87 -27.40
CA GLY A 137 -21.25 -38.22 -27.31
C GLY A 137 -20.06 -39.06 -27.81
N PRO A 138 -18.82 -38.53 -27.71
CA PRO A 138 -17.62 -39.13 -28.33
C PRO A 138 -17.14 -40.44 -27.68
N PHE A 139 -17.61 -40.77 -26.47
CA PHE A 139 -17.14 -41.94 -25.71
C PHE A 139 -17.45 -43.26 -26.42
N GLN A 140 -18.69 -43.46 -26.85
CA GLN A 140 -19.14 -44.71 -27.47
C GLN A 140 -18.43 -44.95 -28.81
N LEU A 141 -18.27 -43.90 -29.62
CA LEU A 141 -17.51 -43.97 -30.87
C LEU A 141 -16.03 -44.29 -30.63
N THR A 142 -15.40 -43.66 -29.63
CA THR A 142 -13.99 -43.90 -29.29
C THR A 142 -13.75 -45.34 -28.86
N TRP A 143 -14.64 -45.86 -28.00
CA TRP A 143 -14.58 -47.25 -27.54
C TRP A 143 -14.69 -48.25 -28.70
N LEU A 144 -15.59 -48.01 -29.64
CA LEU A 144 -15.76 -48.86 -30.82
C LEU A 144 -14.54 -48.79 -31.74
N LEU A 145 -14.03 -47.59 -32.03
CA LEU A 145 -12.84 -47.42 -32.88
C LEU A 145 -11.58 -48.07 -32.28
N MET A 146 -11.40 -47.96 -30.97
CA MET A 146 -10.26 -48.57 -30.26
C MET A 146 -10.28 -50.10 -30.27
N THR A 147 -11.48 -50.69 -30.27
CA THR A 147 -11.66 -52.16 -30.20
C THR A 147 -11.77 -52.83 -31.57
N SER A 148 -12.24 -52.13 -32.62
CA SER A 148 -12.58 -52.77 -33.90
C SER A 148 -11.83 -52.27 -35.14
N ALA A 149 -11.26 -51.06 -35.15
CA ALA A 149 -10.74 -50.43 -36.38
C ALA A 149 -9.21 -50.56 -36.53
N ARG A 150 -8.72 -51.69 -37.05
CA ARG A 150 -7.27 -51.99 -37.15
C ARG A 150 -6.44 -51.11 -38.11
N LYS A 151 -7.05 -50.18 -38.87
CA LYS A 151 -6.34 -49.31 -39.84
C LYS A 151 -6.72 -47.81 -39.80
N ALA A 152 -7.60 -47.38 -38.89
CA ALA A 152 -8.12 -46.01 -38.86
C ALA A 152 -7.44 -45.10 -37.81
N TYR A 153 -6.10 -45.12 -37.73
CA TYR A 153 -5.35 -44.43 -36.67
C TYR A 153 -5.65 -42.93 -36.54
N LEU A 154 -5.82 -42.22 -37.65
CA LEU A 154 -6.15 -40.80 -37.66
C LEU A 154 -7.53 -40.52 -37.04
N GLN A 155 -8.54 -41.31 -37.42
CA GLN A 155 -9.91 -41.13 -36.93
C GLN A 155 -10.05 -41.54 -35.46
N THR A 156 -9.37 -42.60 -35.03
CA THR A 156 -9.27 -42.98 -33.61
C THR A 156 -8.59 -41.89 -32.80
N GLY A 157 -7.52 -41.27 -33.32
CA GLY A 157 -6.84 -40.14 -32.69
C GLY A 157 -7.75 -38.92 -32.51
N LEU A 158 -8.52 -38.56 -33.54
CA LEU A 158 -9.49 -37.45 -33.49
C LEU A 158 -10.64 -37.74 -32.49
N ALA A 159 -11.14 -38.98 -32.43
CA ALA A 159 -12.18 -39.37 -31.47
C ALA A 159 -11.69 -39.27 -30.01
N ILE A 160 -10.47 -39.77 -29.73
CA ILE A 160 -9.83 -39.65 -28.40
C ILE A 160 -9.62 -38.18 -28.04
N LEU A 161 -9.20 -37.35 -29.00
CA LEU A 161 -9.00 -35.92 -28.78
C LEU A 161 -10.30 -35.19 -28.45
N LEU A 162 -11.39 -35.50 -29.16
CA LEU A 162 -12.74 -34.99 -28.86
C LEU A 162 -13.21 -35.42 -27.47
N LEU A 163 -12.96 -36.68 -27.09
CA LEU A 163 -13.30 -37.19 -25.75
C LEU A 163 -12.50 -36.47 -24.65
N LEU A 164 -11.20 -36.28 -24.83
CA LEU A 164 -10.34 -35.62 -23.85
C LEU A 164 -10.72 -34.14 -23.69
N THR A 165 -10.92 -33.43 -24.80
CA THR A 165 -11.29 -32.01 -24.78
C THR A 165 -12.67 -31.83 -24.13
N THR A 166 -13.67 -32.63 -24.50
CA THR A 166 -15.00 -32.58 -23.87
C THR A 166 -14.96 -32.89 -22.37
N PHE A 167 -14.13 -33.85 -21.94
CA PHE A 167 -13.92 -34.14 -20.51
C PHE A 167 -13.30 -32.95 -19.75
N VAL A 168 -12.23 -32.34 -20.26
CA VAL A 168 -11.58 -31.19 -19.60
C VAL A 168 -12.52 -29.98 -19.55
N VAL A 169 -13.35 -29.78 -20.58
CA VAL A 169 -14.37 -28.71 -20.60
C VAL A 169 -15.38 -28.84 -19.46
N GLN A 170 -15.65 -30.04 -18.94
CA GLN A 170 -16.49 -30.21 -17.74
C GLN A 170 -15.88 -29.65 -16.45
N PHE A 171 -14.56 -29.43 -16.43
CA PHE A 171 -13.85 -28.82 -15.30
C PHE A 171 -13.48 -27.35 -15.55
N SER A 172 -13.90 -26.76 -16.68
CA SER A 172 -13.61 -25.37 -17.06
C SER A 172 -13.90 -24.34 -15.96
N SER A 173 -15.06 -24.39 -15.30
CA SER A 173 -15.41 -23.50 -14.18
C SER A 173 -14.43 -23.63 -13.02
N THR A 174 -14.02 -24.85 -12.67
CA THR A 174 -13.08 -25.09 -11.57
C THR A 174 -11.69 -24.57 -11.93
N LEU A 175 -11.24 -24.81 -13.16
CA LEU A 175 -9.97 -24.30 -13.67
C LEU A 175 -9.94 -22.76 -13.67
N LEU A 176 -11.00 -22.10 -14.12
CA LEU A 176 -11.08 -20.63 -14.13
C LEU A 176 -11.23 -20.04 -12.72
N VAL A 177 -11.98 -20.68 -11.83
CA VAL A 177 -12.09 -20.24 -10.43
C VAL A 177 -10.76 -20.43 -9.69
N SER A 178 -9.95 -21.43 -10.05
CA SER A 178 -8.63 -21.66 -9.44
C SER A 178 -7.61 -20.55 -9.71
N ASP A 179 -7.83 -19.75 -10.77
CA ASP A 179 -7.02 -18.58 -11.08
C ASP A 179 -7.35 -17.35 -10.20
N LEU A 180 -8.47 -17.40 -9.46
CA LEU A 180 -8.91 -16.29 -8.63
C LEU A 180 -8.16 -16.25 -7.30
N GLY A 181 -7.78 -15.05 -6.89
CA GLY A 181 -7.24 -14.77 -5.56
C GLY A 181 -7.81 -13.50 -4.98
N LEU A 182 -7.58 -13.28 -3.68
CA LEU A 182 -7.98 -12.05 -3.03
C LEU A 182 -6.99 -10.93 -3.36
N ASP A 183 -7.53 -9.77 -3.73
CA ASP A 183 -6.76 -8.54 -3.87
C ASP A 183 -7.53 -7.32 -3.37
N ASN A 184 -6.82 -6.22 -3.16
CA ASN A 184 -7.40 -4.96 -2.72
C ASN A 184 -7.54 -4.01 -3.92
N LEU A 185 -8.78 -3.81 -4.39
CA LEU A 185 -9.08 -2.84 -5.44
C LEU A 185 -9.56 -1.52 -4.86
N VAL A 186 -9.34 -0.42 -5.57
CA VAL A 186 -9.90 0.89 -5.22
C VAL A 186 -11.42 0.85 -5.39
N GLY A 187 -12.16 1.02 -4.30
CA GLY A 187 -13.62 1.07 -4.32
C GLY A 187 -14.16 2.37 -4.96
N ASP A 188 -15.48 2.50 -4.97
CA ASP A 188 -16.13 3.73 -5.40
C ASP A 188 -16.10 4.80 -4.30
N ALA A 189 -16.09 6.06 -4.72
CA ALA A 189 -16.14 7.20 -3.82
C ALA A 189 -17.51 7.24 -3.11
N LYS A 190 -17.49 7.24 -1.78
CA LYS A 190 -18.70 7.28 -0.95
C LYS A 190 -18.70 8.54 -0.09
N ALA A 191 -19.79 9.31 -0.19
CA ALA A 191 -20.07 10.38 0.75
C ALA A 191 -20.46 9.76 2.10
N LYS A 192 -19.83 10.22 3.18
CA LYS A 192 -20.07 9.77 4.54
C LYS A 192 -20.07 10.97 5.48
N THR A 193 -21.05 10.99 6.36
CA THR A 193 -21.13 11.90 7.51
C THR A 193 -20.53 11.23 8.73
N PHE A 194 -19.67 11.93 9.46
CA PHE A 194 -19.16 11.52 10.75
C PHE A 194 -18.71 12.74 11.55
N ASN A 195 -18.45 12.54 12.84
CA ASN A 195 -18.05 13.62 13.71
C ASN A 195 -16.60 14.01 13.44
N VAL A 196 -16.37 15.27 13.10
CA VAL A 196 -15.07 15.79 12.63
C VAL A 196 -14.41 16.72 13.65
N HIS A 197 -15.16 17.32 14.57
CA HIS A 197 -14.61 18.17 15.63
C HIS A 197 -15.48 18.19 16.90
N MET A 198 -14.91 18.74 17.96
CA MET A 198 -15.57 18.92 19.26
C MET A 198 -16.34 20.25 19.30
N SER A 199 -17.54 20.22 19.85
CA SER A 199 -18.32 21.41 20.20
C SER A 199 -17.72 22.12 21.43
N HIS A 200 -18.14 23.36 21.64
CA HIS A 200 -17.73 24.15 22.80
C HIS A 200 -18.10 23.47 24.13
N ASP A 201 -19.26 22.82 24.20
CA ASP A 201 -19.74 22.16 25.42
C ASP A 201 -18.85 20.98 25.79
N VAL A 202 -18.50 20.13 24.82
CA VAL A 202 -17.56 19.02 25.03
C VAL A 202 -16.19 19.54 25.48
N ILE A 203 -15.68 20.59 24.84
CA ILE A 203 -14.40 21.21 25.19
C ILE A 203 -14.41 21.68 26.65
N SER A 204 -15.49 22.31 27.10
CA SER A 204 -15.60 22.86 28.47
C SER A 204 -15.61 21.78 29.56
N LEU A 205 -16.11 20.58 29.24
CA LEU A 205 -16.19 19.45 30.16
C LEU A 205 -14.92 18.59 30.16
N ASN A 206 -14.07 18.76 29.16
CA ASN A 206 -12.92 17.89 28.95
C ASN A 206 -11.79 18.18 29.94
N ARG A 207 -11.31 17.13 30.62
CA ARG A 207 -10.17 17.23 31.54
C ARG A 207 -8.92 16.72 30.85
N GLN A 208 -7.94 17.60 30.70
CA GLN A 208 -6.69 17.28 30.04
C GLN A 208 -5.81 16.38 30.92
N MET A 209 -5.49 15.19 30.44
CA MET A 209 -4.35 14.41 30.91
C MET A 209 -3.08 14.80 30.13
N ASN A 210 -1.91 14.63 30.75
CA ASN A 210 -0.64 14.91 30.08
C ASN A 210 -0.28 13.75 29.13
N ASN A 211 -0.31 14.01 27.81
CA ASN A 211 -0.03 12.98 26.81
C ASN A 211 1.45 12.58 26.72
N TRP A 212 2.37 13.36 27.31
CA TRP A 212 3.79 13.00 27.32
C TRP A 212 4.07 11.76 28.14
N ILE A 213 3.43 11.61 29.30
CA ILE A 213 3.66 10.47 30.22
C ILE A 213 2.89 9.22 29.78
N SER A 214 1.85 9.42 28.99
CA SER A 214 1.01 8.36 28.44
C SER A 214 1.68 7.70 27.24
N ARG A 215 1.40 6.40 27.06
CA ARG A 215 1.83 5.69 25.86
C ARG A 215 1.21 6.33 24.61
N PRO A 216 1.97 6.58 23.53
CA PRO A 216 1.41 7.02 22.26
C PRO A 216 0.29 6.08 21.80
N THR A 217 -0.87 6.65 21.45
CA THR A 217 -2.05 5.83 21.13
C THR A 217 -1.94 5.15 19.77
N ALA A 218 -1.30 5.83 18.81
CA ALA A 218 -1.10 5.35 17.45
C ALA A 218 -0.11 6.26 16.69
N TYR A 219 0.72 5.67 15.82
CA TYR A 219 1.51 6.45 14.83
C TYR A 219 0.78 6.46 13.50
N VAL A 220 -0.32 7.22 13.48
CA VAL A 220 -1.25 7.26 12.36
C VAL A 220 -0.59 7.88 11.12
N PRO A 221 -0.88 7.35 9.91
CA PRO A 221 -0.47 8.00 8.68
C PRO A 221 -1.12 9.39 8.58
N PHE A 222 -0.32 10.39 8.25
CA PHE A 222 -0.76 11.78 8.04
C PHE A 222 -0.55 12.20 6.58
N GLY A 223 -1.12 13.33 6.19
CA GLY A 223 -0.77 14.02 4.96
C GLY A 223 0.36 15.01 5.21
N GLU A 224 1.26 15.21 4.26
CA GLU A 224 2.28 16.28 4.35
C GLU A 224 2.25 17.09 3.06
N LEU A 225 2.19 18.42 3.18
CA LEU A 225 2.37 19.29 2.01
C LEU A 225 3.85 19.30 1.62
N PRO A 226 4.18 19.31 0.32
CA PRO A 226 5.55 19.56 -0.12
C PRO A 226 6.03 20.88 0.49
N SER A 227 7.07 20.83 1.31
CA SER A 227 7.69 22.04 1.83
C SER A 227 8.70 22.53 0.80
N GLU A 228 8.56 23.79 0.37
CA GLU A 228 9.57 24.48 -0.47
C GLU A 228 10.84 24.83 0.32
N ALA A 229 10.85 24.57 1.63
CA ALA A 229 12.05 24.59 2.45
C ALA A 229 12.95 23.42 2.05
N ASN A 230 13.64 23.62 0.94
CA ASN A 230 15.05 23.33 0.82
C ASN A 230 15.68 23.25 2.23
N THR A 231 15.89 22.03 2.73
CA THR A 231 16.94 21.74 3.72
C THR A 231 18.29 22.04 3.05
N TYR A 232 18.48 23.27 2.62
CA TYR A 232 19.75 23.83 2.25
C TYR A 232 20.34 24.27 3.57
N THR A 233 21.23 23.42 4.07
CA THR A 233 22.54 23.85 4.52
C THR A 233 23.05 24.88 3.51
N ASP A 234 22.75 26.15 3.72
CA ASP A 234 23.75 27.13 3.37
C ASP A 234 24.83 26.93 4.43
N ASN A 235 25.95 26.32 4.05
CA ASN A 235 27.11 26.10 4.92
C ASN A 235 27.70 27.44 5.45
N GLN A 236 27.04 28.57 5.17
CA GLN A 236 27.34 29.91 5.65
C GLN A 236 26.43 30.38 6.81
N SER A 237 25.23 29.80 7.00
CA SER A 237 24.32 30.22 8.08
C SER A 237 24.63 29.49 9.39
N ARG A 238 25.01 30.23 10.44
CA ARG A 238 25.33 29.70 11.80
C ARG A 238 24.09 29.26 12.61
N PHE A 239 22.98 28.98 11.94
CA PHE A 239 21.74 28.51 12.53
C PHE A 239 21.10 27.42 11.66
N SER A 240 20.26 26.59 12.25
CA SER A 240 19.51 25.58 11.52
C SER A 240 18.01 25.80 11.68
N ASP A 241 17.33 25.90 10.53
CA ASP A 241 15.88 26.06 10.43
C ASP A 241 15.28 24.80 9.80
N THR A 242 14.19 24.30 10.36
CA THR A 242 13.43 23.19 9.77
C THR A 242 12.47 23.67 8.68
N GLY A 243 12.24 24.97 8.56
CA GLY A 243 11.17 25.54 7.76
C GLY A 243 9.79 25.22 8.34
N ILE A 244 8.75 25.75 7.69
CA ILE A 244 7.37 25.45 8.05
C ILE A 244 7.00 24.08 7.49
N VAL A 245 6.80 23.12 8.38
CA VAL A 245 6.30 21.78 8.04
C VAL A 245 4.81 21.72 8.35
N ARG A 246 4.01 21.43 7.32
CA ARG A 246 2.55 21.36 7.40
C ARG A 246 2.09 19.91 7.24
N ARG A 247 1.54 19.36 8.32
CA ARG A 247 1.05 17.96 8.37
C ARG A 247 -0.44 17.94 8.64
N THR A 248 -1.17 17.05 8.00
CA THR A 248 -2.63 16.94 8.08
C THR A 248 -3.02 15.60 8.68
N PHE A 249 -3.77 15.65 9.78
CA PHE A 249 -4.31 14.51 10.49
C PHE A 249 -5.80 14.35 10.19
N LEU A 250 -6.19 13.13 9.84
CA LEU A 250 -7.55 12.81 9.46
C LEU A 250 -8.40 12.49 10.69
N PRO A 251 -9.65 12.99 10.78
CA PRO A 251 -10.60 12.64 11.83
C PRO A 251 -11.23 11.25 11.58
N LEU A 252 -10.40 10.22 11.41
CA LEU A 252 -10.79 8.84 11.09
C LEU A 252 -10.10 7.85 12.02
N SER A 253 -10.73 6.71 12.27
CA SER A 253 -10.10 5.63 13.05
C SER A 253 -8.95 4.96 12.28
N SER A 254 -7.99 4.35 12.99
CA SER A 254 -6.89 3.59 12.37
C SER A 254 -7.38 2.52 11.38
N SER A 255 -8.50 1.85 11.70
CA SER A 255 -9.12 0.85 10.81
C SER A 255 -9.58 1.44 9.48
N GLN A 256 -10.19 2.63 9.49
CA GLN A 256 -10.63 3.33 8.28
C GLN A 256 -9.45 3.88 7.49
N MET A 257 -8.46 4.46 8.18
CA MET A 257 -7.25 4.98 7.54
C MET A 257 -6.43 3.89 6.83
N SER A 258 -6.41 2.67 7.38
CA SER A 258 -5.60 1.57 6.82
C SER A 258 -5.97 1.15 5.40
N THR A 259 -7.22 1.39 4.99
CA THR A 259 -7.73 1.07 3.65
C THR A 259 -7.98 2.31 2.81
N LEU A 260 -7.71 3.50 3.34
CA LEU A 260 -8.05 4.76 2.69
C LEU A 260 -7.11 5.05 1.50
N ARG A 261 -7.69 5.35 0.35
CA ARG A 261 -6.99 5.70 -0.90
C ARG A 261 -7.16 7.16 -1.28
N GLN A 262 -8.35 7.72 -1.05
CA GLN A 262 -8.64 9.12 -1.30
C GLN A 262 -9.58 9.65 -0.23
N TYR A 263 -9.35 10.89 0.19
CA TYR A 263 -10.18 11.58 1.15
C TYR A 263 -10.42 13.03 0.71
N THR A 264 -11.64 13.51 0.87
CA THR A 264 -11.99 14.91 0.66
C THR A 264 -12.96 15.35 1.74
N GLY A 265 -12.55 16.24 2.63
CA GLY A 265 -13.35 16.69 3.77
C GLY A 265 -12.53 17.49 4.78
N GLY A 266 -13.15 17.82 5.92
CA GLY A 266 -12.49 18.59 6.98
C GLY A 266 -11.45 17.77 7.76
N ALA A 267 -10.25 18.31 7.94
CA ALA A 267 -9.17 17.68 8.68
C ALA A 267 -8.37 18.69 9.51
N TYR A 268 -7.61 18.18 10.49
CA TYR A 268 -6.74 19.00 11.33
C TYR A 268 -5.36 19.14 10.69
N GLY A 269 -4.92 20.35 10.44
CA GLY A 269 -3.52 20.60 10.14
C GLY A 269 -2.74 20.92 11.42
N PHE A 270 -1.49 20.49 11.43
CA PHE A 270 -0.48 20.75 12.42
C PHE A 270 0.71 21.37 11.69
N GLU A 271 0.97 22.63 12.01
CA GLU A 271 2.11 23.37 11.51
C GLU A 271 3.16 23.45 12.60
N SER A 272 4.42 23.27 12.23
CA SER A 272 5.54 23.36 13.15
C SER A 272 6.78 23.90 12.47
N ARG A 273 7.52 24.77 13.18
CA ARG A 273 8.83 25.28 12.76
C ARG A 273 9.77 25.34 13.96
N PHE A 274 11.00 24.91 13.75
CA PHE A 274 12.06 24.90 14.75
C PHE A 274 13.27 25.63 14.19
N VAL A 275 13.75 26.63 14.93
CA VAL A 275 14.96 27.38 14.59
C VAL A 275 15.94 27.24 15.72
N CYS A 276 17.09 26.66 15.45
CA CYS A 276 18.10 26.32 16.43
C CYS A 276 19.37 27.14 16.19
N LEU A 277 19.82 27.80 17.26
CA LEU A 277 21.00 28.65 17.32
C LEU A 277 22.03 28.05 18.26
N ARG A 278 23.29 28.40 18.01
CA ARG A 278 24.34 28.20 18.99
C ARG A 278 24.13 29.17 20.16
N PRO A 279 24.07 28.67 21.40
CA PRO A 279 23.88 29.52 22.56
C PRO A 279 25.13 30.34 22.91
N SER A 280 24.94 31.59 23.32
CA SER A 280 25.97 32.40 24.00
C SER A 280 25.62 32.45 25.48
N VAL A 281 26.37 31.71 26.30
CA VAL A 281 26.02 31.43 27.69
C VAL A 281 27.20 31.58 28.64
N SER A 282 26.91 32.00 29.87
CA SER A 282 27.78 31.76 31.03
C SER A 282 27.10 30.75 31.96
N ALA A 283 27.69 29.56 32.13
CA ALA A 283 27.05 28.45 32.83
C ALA A 283 28.00 27.66 33.74
N PHE A 284 27.41 26.91 34.66
CA PHE A 284 28.10 26.01 35.57
C PHE A 284 27.28 24.74 35.81
N LEU A 285 27.97 23.66 36.14
CA LEU A 285 27.38 22.39 36.57
C LEU A 285 27.31 22.35 38.09
N SER A 286 26.19 21.89 38.63
CA SER A 286 25.99 21.68 40.06
C SER A 286 25.65 20.22 40.33
N VAL A 287 26.38 19.60 41.25
CA VAL A 287 26.16 18.22 41.70
C VAL A 287 25.73 18.24 43.16
N THR A 288 24.52 17.76 43.41
CA THR A 288 23.92 17.72 44.76
C THR A 288 23.61 16.29 45.14
N VAL A 289 23.99 15.88 46.36
CA VAL A 289 23.67 14.55 46.89
C VAL A 289 22.38 14.65 47.72
N PRO A 290 21.34 13.85 47.44
CA PRO A 290 20.13 13.81 48.25
C PRO A 290 20.42 13.27 49.66
N ALA A 291 19.51 13.54 50.60
CA ALA A 291 19.64 13.02 51.95
C ALA A 291 19.59 11.47 51.93
N PRO A 292 20.31 10.77 52.82
CA PRO A 292 20.27 9.31 52.86
C PRO A 292 18.83 8.79 52.98
N GLY A 293 18.41 7.96 52.02
CA GLY A 293 17.08 7.37 51.98
C GLY A 293 15.95 8.24 51.40
N SER A 294 16.23 9.47 50.93
CA SER A 294 15.19 10.32 50.31
C SER A 294 14.89 9.97 48.85
N ASP A 295 15.86 9.38 48.13
CA ASP A 295 15.78 9.15 46.69
C ASP A 295 16.48 7.86 46.24
N THR A 296 16.08 7.37 45.07
CA THR A 296 16.68 6.20 44.40
C THR A 296 17.90 6.53 43.56
N VAL A 297 18.17 7.83 43.32
CA VAL A 297 19.30 8.31 42.51
C VAL A 297 20.41 8.80 43.45
N PRO A 298 21.69 8.44 43.22
CA PRO A 298 22.78 8.76 44.15
C PRO A 298 23.11 10.26 44.22
N PHE A 299 22.77 11.03 43.20
CA PHE A 299 22.94 12.49 43.15
C PHE A 299 22.13 13.10 42.02
N TYR A 300 21.98 14.43 42.04
CA TYR A 300 21.37 15.22 40.98
C TYR A 300 22.44 16.04 40.27
N LEU A 301 22.48 15.93 38.95
CA LEU A 301 23.26 16.83 38.10
C LEU A 301 22.36 17.92 37.53
N LYS A 302 22.75 19.17 37.72
CA LYS A 302 22.08 20.34 37.17
C LYS A 302 23.06 21.20 36.39
N VAL A 303 22.56 21.91 35.40
CA VAL A 303 23.25 22.96 34.67
C VAL A 303 22.48 24.25 34.85
N ALA A 304 23.16 25.31 35.28
CA ALA A 304 22.57 26.61 35.49
C ALA A 304 23.43 27.70 34.89
N GLY A 305 22.81 28.77 34.40
CA GLY A 305 23.53 29.82 33.69
C GLY A 305 22.63 30.95 33.21
N THR A 306 23.25 31.88 32.48
CA THR A 306 22.61 33.06 31.88
C THR A 306 22.89 33.13 30.38
N LEU A 307 21.85 33.44 29.60
CA LEU A 307 21.86 33.52 28.14
C LEU A 307 21.97 34.98 27.67
N SER A 308 22.76 35.23 26.62
CA SER A 308 22.87 36.54 25.97
C SER A 308 22.26 36.50 24.57
N TYR A 309 20.98 36.90 24.44
CA TYR A 309 20.25 36.86 23.18
C TYR A 309 20.78 37.84 22.14
N GLU A 310 21.14 39.06 22.54
CA GLU A 310 21.78 40.05 21.67
C GLU A 310 23.02 39.47 20.96
N THR A 311 23.90 38.82 21.73
CA THR A 311 25.11 38.20 21.19
C THR A 311 24.78 37.03 20.26
N MET A 312 23.82 36.18 20.64
CA MET A 312 23.37 35.04 19.83
C MET A 312 22.80 35.48 18.47
N PHE A 313 21.89 36.46 18.46
CA PHE A 313 21.30 36.97 17.22
C PHE A 313 22.34 37.62 16.32
N ARG A 314 23.24 38.43 16.89
CA ARG A 314 24.36 39.04 16.16
C ARG A 314 25.30 37.99 15.56
N GLU A 315 25.64 36.95 16.32
CA GLU A 315 26.51 35.87 15.84
C GLU A 315 25.85 35.01 14.76
N ALA A 316 24.53 34.84 14.81
CA ALA A 316 23.72 34.12 13.83
C ALA A 316 23.39 34.94 12.58
N GLY A 317 23.65 36.25 12.59
CA GLY A 317 23.26 37.17 11.51
C GLY A 317 21.76 37.43 11.42
N LEU A 318 21.03 37.27 12.54
CA LEU A 318 19.60 37.47 12.63
C LEU A 318 19.30 38.81 13.33
N THR A 319 18.22 39.46 12.93
CA THR A 319 17.68 40.62 13.64
C THR A 319 16.78 40.14 14.79
N PRO A 320 16.85 40.78 15.98
CA PRO A 320 15.90 40.51 17.06
C PRO A 320 14.46 40.74 16.59
N PRO A 321 13.47 40.00 17.12
CA PRO A 321 12.07 40.21 16.77
C PRO A 321 11.59 41.64 17.10
N GLU A 322 10.63 42.15 16.33
CA GLU A 322 9.95 43.40 16.64
C GLU A 322 9.36 43.36 18.07
N ASN A 323 9.48 44.47 18.82
CA ASN A 323 9.09 44.57 20.23
C ASN A 323 9.88 43.67 21.20
N CYS A 324 11.05 43.16 20.80
CA CYS A 324 11.95 42.40 21.65
C CYS A 324 13.40 42.88 21.50
N GLU A 325 13.65 44.14 21.87
CA GLU A 325 15.00 44.71 21.90
C GLU A 325 15.90 43.89 22.83
N ASN A 326 17.12 43.60 22.36
CA ASN A 326 18.15 42.81 23.06
C ASN A 326 17.74 41.39 23.53
N GLY A 327 16.54 40.93 23.16
CA GLY A 327 16.00 39.63 23.58
C GLY A 327 15.29 39.63 24.94
N ASP A 328 14.88 40.78 25.45
CA ASP A 328 14.23 40.93 26.77
C ASP A 328 12.88 40.17 26.90
N CYS A 329 12.26 39.82 25.77
CA CYS A 329 11.06 38.98 25.74
C CYS A 329 11.33 37.50 26.08
N PHE A 330 12.58 37.06 26.07
CA PHE A 330 12.98 35.69 26.31
C PHE A 330 13.62 35.50 27.70
N PRO A 331 13.55 34.30 28.30
CA PRO A 331 14.11 34.05 29.63
C PRO A 331 15.65 34.10 29.65
N SER A 332 16.22 35.02 30.44
CA SER A 332 17.67 35.22 30.52
C SER A 332 18.42 34.20 31.37
N GLY A 333 17.77 33.54 32.32
CA GLY A 333 18.40 32.54 33.21
C GLY A 333 17.78 31.16 33.10
N PHE A 334 18.58 30.11 33.30
CA PHE A 334 18.10 28.73 33.36
C PHE A 334 18.75 27.93 34.49
N ASN A 335 18.05 26.89 34.98
CA ASN A 335 18.56 25.95 35.99
C ASN A 335 17.93 24.55 35.82
N CYS A 336 18.52 23.72 34.98
CA CYS A 336 17.90 22.49 34.51
C CYS A 336 18.66 21.25 34.95
N SER A 337 17.95 20.17 35.24
CA SER A 337 18.55 18.85 35.49
C SER A 337 19.06 18.22 34.20
N LEU A 338 20.19 17.53 34.28
CA LEU A 338 20.74 16.72 33.20
C LEU A 338 20.52 15.24 33.49
N SER A 339 20.19 14.47 32.45
CA SER A 339 20.17 13.02 32.53
C SER A 339 21.60 12.46 32.49
N GLN A 340 21.80 11.28 33.08
CA GLN A 340 23.05 10.53 33.05
C GLN A 340 22.79 9.05 32.82
N PHE A 341 23.80 8.30 32.42
CA PHE A 341 23.70 6.84 32.42
C PHE A 341 24.00 6.26 33.79
N GLN A 342 23.13 5.36 34.24
CA GLN A 342 23.37 4.60 35.47
C GLN A 342 24.57 3.66 35.34
N TYR A 343 24.82 3.12 34.14
CA TYR A 343 25.86 2.12 33.87
C TYR A 343 26.72 2.51 32.66
N THR A 344 28.03 2.31 32.78
CA THR A 344 29.01 2.59 31.72
C THR A 344 28.80 1.74 30.47
N GLU A 345 28.36 0.49 30.59
CA GLU A 345 28.02 -0.37 29.44
C GLU A 345 26.87 0.20 28.58
N THR A 346 25.93 0.92 29.20
CA THR A 346 24.82 1.55 28.48
C THR A 346 25.31 2.78 27.71
N GLN A 347 26.16 3.58 28.35
CA GLN A 347 26.83 4.71 27.72
C GLN A 347 27.70 4.28 26.53
N ALA A 348 28.44 3.18 26.64
CA ALA A 348 29.23 2.65 25.53
C ALA A 348 28.38 2.23 24.32
N ARG A 349 27.13 1.81 24.53
CA ARG A 349 26.21 1.38 23.47
C ARG A 349 25.46 2.54 22.82
N GLN A 350 25.02 3.53 23.60
CA GLN A 350 24.17 4.64 23.13
C GLN A 350 24.94 5.94 22.87
N GLY A 351 26.16 6.06 23.40
CA GLY A 351 27.03 7.23 23.26
C GLY A 351 26.64 8.38 24.19
N PHE A 352 25.47 8.96 23.98
CA PHE A 352 25.00 10.15 24.69
C PHE A 352 23.60 9.98 25.24
N THR A 353 23.32 10.67 26.35
CA THR A 353 21.98 10.87 26.90
C THR A 353 21.52 12.29 26.63
N ASN A 354 20.21 12.46 26.45
CA ASN A 354 19.59 13.70 25.99
C ASN A 354 18.60 14.24 27.01
N SER A 355 18.68 15.55 27.26
CA SER A 355 17.71 16.27 28.09
C SER A 355 17.32 17.58 27.43
N LEU A 356 16.07 17.96 27.64
CA LEU A 356 15.45 19.17 27.12
C LEU A 356 15.10 20.06 28.31
N CYS A 357 15.60 21.29 28.31
CA CYS A 357 15.42 22.25 29.37
C CYS A 357 14.50 23.37 28.92
N ILE A 358 13.53 23.70 29.76
CA ILE A 358 12.56 24.76 29.55
C ILE A 358 12.80 25.82 30.62
N PRO A 359 13.48 26.93 30.28
CA PRO A 359 13.80 27.99 31.24
C PRO A 359 12.54 28.65 31.81
N ASN A 360 11.55 28.91 30.95
CA ASN A 360 10.29 29.52 31.35
C ASN A 360 9.11 28.92 30.58
N GLY A 361 8.30 28.07 31.24
CA GLY A 361 7.07 27.52 30.67
C GLY A 361 5.86 28.47 30.73
N THR A 362 5.94 29.59 31.46
CA THR A 362 4.79 30.50 31.67
C THR A 362 4.50 31.40 30.45
N ALA A 363 5.51 31.65 29.62
CA ALA A 363 5.40 32.43 28.38
C ALA A 363 4.72 31.66 27.22
N ALA A 364 4.26 30.43 27.45
CA ALA A 364 3.66 29.58 26.42
C ALA A 364 2.20 29.93 26.07
N ARG A 365 1.49 30.64 26.95
CA ARG A 365 0.07 31.01 26.73
C ARG A 365 -0.16 32.01 25.59
N PRO A 366 0.62 33.12 25.47
CA PRO A 366 0.49 34.04 24.34
C PRO A 366 0.77 33.37 22.99
N SER A 367 1.75 32.46 22.93
CA SER A 367 2.06 31.68 21.71
C SER A 367 0.90 30.81 21.24
N ALA A 368 0.02 30.37 22.15
CA ALA A 368 -1.15 29.55 21.82
C ALA A 368 -2.29 30.35 21.14
N GLN A 369 -2.24 31.68 21.24
CA GLN A 369 -3.24 32.57 20.66
C GLN A 369 -2.97 32.87 19.18
N ASN A 370 -1.73 32.70 18.72
CA ASN A 370 -1.41 32.90 17.32
C ASN A 370 -1.78 31.64 16.53
N HIS A 371 -2.64 31.81 15.53
CA HIS A 371 -3.27 30.68 14.84
C HIS A 371 -2.58 30.29 13.52
N THR A 372 -1.58 31.07 13.11
CA THR A 372 -0.76 30.85 11.93
C THR A 372 0.70 31.04 12.29
N ILE A 373 1.58 30.20 11.76
CA ILE A 373 3.03 30.37 11.95
C ILE A 373 3.52 31.55 11.10
N SER A 374 4.40 32.38 11.67
CA SER A 374 4.99 33.51 10.93
C SER A 374 5.99 33.02 9.87
N GLU A 375 6.09 33.76 8.77
CA GLU A 375 7.18 33.60 7.80
C GLU A 375 8.53 33.97 8.43
N ASP A 376 8.54 34.81 9.47
CA ASP A 376 9.74 35.10 10.25
C ASP A 376 10.22 33.87 11.03
N PRO A 377 11.53 33.55 11.00
CA PRO A 377 12.09 32.40 11.71
C PRO A 377 11.81 32.41 13.21
N ILE A 378 11.91 33.59 13.83
CA ILE A 378 11.79 33.77 15.28
C ILE A 378 10.90 34.99 15.53
N THR A 379 9.94 34.85 16.44
CA THR A 379 9.01 35.91 16.86
C THR A 379 9.14 36.14 18.36
N ALA A 380 8.63 37.27 18.87
CA ALA A 380 8.61 37.55 20.31
C ALA A 380 7.80 36.52 21.14
N TYR A 381 6.96 35.72 20.48
CA TYR A 381 6.15 34.67 21.12
C TYR A 381 6.73 33.27 20.95
N SER A 382 7.84 33.12 20.22
CA SER A 382 8.49 31.84 20.01
C SER A 382 8.92 31.23 21.35
N GLN A 383 8.59 29.97 21.56
CA GLN A 383 8.96 29.28 22.79
C GLN A 383 10.43 28.88 22.75
N VAL A 384 11.11 29.02 23.89
CA VAL A 384 12.55 28.81 24.01
C VAL A 384 12.86 27.56 24.81
N PHE A 385 13.78 26.75 24.30
CA PHE A 385 14.24 25.54 24.96
C PHE A 385 15.72 25.28 24.66
N LEU A 386 16.39 24.73 25.66
CA LEU A 386 17.79 24.33 25.59
C LEU A 386 17.87 22.82 25.48
N PHE A 387 18.54 22.33 24.45
CA PHE A 387 18.89 20.92 24.35
C PHE A 387 20.26 20.68 24.95
N PHE A 388 20.35 19.61 25.71
CA PHE A 388 21.60 19.13 26.27
C PHE A 388 21.82 17.68 25.85
N ARG A 389 23.02 17.42 25.34
CA ARG A 389 23.51 16.08 25.04
C ARG A 389 24.79 15.86 25.83
N ASN A 390 24.86 14.78 26.61
CA ASN A 390 26.05 14.50 27.42
C ASN A 390 26.37 13.00 27.48
N ASN A 391 27.63 12.66 27.76
CA ASN A 391 28.10 11.27 27.87
C ASN A 391 28.34 10.85 29.34
N GLY A 392 27.75 11.57 30.30
CA GLY A 392 27.99 11.37 31.72
C GLY A 392 27.45 10.05 32.24
N THR A 393 28.22 9.39 33.10
CA THR A 393 27.82 8.20 33.85
C THR A 393 27.86 8.47 35.35
N HIS A 394 27.11 7.70 36.15
CA HIS A 394 27.21 7.79 37.61
C HIS A 394 28.63 7.51 38.12
N ASP A 395 29.40 6.67 37.43
CA ASP A 395 30.78 6.33 37.80
C ASP A 395 31.74 7.51 37.65
N LEU A 396 31.49 8.41 36.70
CA LEU A 396 32.30 9.62 36.48
C LEU A 396 32.35 10.52 37.73
N TRP A 397 31.32 10.48 38.56
CA TRP A 397 31.19 11.32 39.75
C TRP A 397 31.63 10.63 41.04
N LYS A 398 32.16 9.40 40.97
CA LYS A 398 32.68 8.68 42.14
C LYS A 398 34.14 9.06 42.41
N GLY A 399 34.37 9.68 43.54
CA GLY A 399 35.70 9.93 44.10
C GLY A 399 36.21 8.77 44.98
N PRO A 400 37.38 8.94 45.62
CA PRO A 400 37.98 7.95 46.51
C PRO A 400 37.03 7.50 47.62
N GLY A 401 37.02 6.18 47.90
CA GLY A 401 36.10 5.61 48.89
C GLY A 401 34.64 5.57 48.44
N ASN A 402 34.38 5.60 47.13
CA ASN A 402 33.04 5.53 46.53
C ASN A 402 32.11 6.69 46.94
N ARG A 403 32.69 7.85 47.30
CA ARG A 403 31.96 9.07 47.66
C ARG A 403 31.68 9.91 46.41
N VAL A 404 30.48 10.47 46.30
CA VAL A 404 30.12 11.34 45.17
C VAL A 404 30.84 12.69 45.27
N LEU A 405 31.43 13.14 44.16
CA LEU A 405 32.02 14.47 44.01
C LEU A 405 30.90 15.52 43.90
N ALA A 406 30.48 16.07 45.04
CA ALA A 406 29.52 17.16 45.10
C ALA A 406 30.21 18.53 44.97
N GLY A 407 29.56 19.48 44.31
CA GLY A 407 30.13 20.82 44.13
C GLY A 407 29.60 21.56 42.91
N THR A 408 30.25 22.69 42.62
CA THR A 408 29.99 23.50 41.43
C THR A 408 31.21 23.50 40.52
N PHE A 409 31.01 23.20 39.25
CA PHE A 409 32.06 23.08 38.24
C PHE A 409 31.78 24.09 37.12
N GLY A 410 32.67 25.05 36.90
CA GLY A 410 32.49 26.09 35.88
C GLY A 410 32.63 25.54 34.45
N LEU A 411 31.81 26.04 33.52
CA LEU A 411 31.90 25.72 32.09
C LEU A 411 32.67 26.82 31.37
N THR A 412 34.01 26.78 31.41
CA THR A 412 34.86 27.85 30.86
C THR A 412 35.54 27.51 29.52
N ASN A 413 35.74 26.22 29.23
CA ASN A 413 36.52 25.78 28.06
C ASN A 413 35.60 25.24 26.97
N VAL A 414 35.27 26.10 25.99
CA VAL A 414 34.58 25.67 24.76
C VAL A 414 35.58 24.92 23.88
N THR A 415 35.26 23.68 23.50
CA THR A 415 36.17 22.81 22.76
C THR A 415 35.84 22.69 21.27
N SER A 416 34.57 22.80 20.89
CA SER A 416 34.17 22.92 19.48
C SER A 416 32.87 23.70 19.34
N THR A 417 32.72 24.35 18.19
CA THR A 417 31.50 25.03 17.76
C THR A 417 31.07 24.45 16.42
N ASP A 418 30.33 23.34 16.46
CA ASP A 418 29.84 22.65 15.27
C ASP A 418 28.40 23.12 15.00
N ASP A 419 28.21 23.91 13.94
CA ASP A 419 26.91 24.43 13.52
C ASP A 419 26.13 25.13 14.66
N GLU A 420 25.03 24.51 15.10
CA GLU A 420 24.08 24.95 16.13
C GLU A 420 24.43 24.45 17.56
N TRP A 421 25.52 23.68 17.70
CA TRP A 421 25.96 23.11 18.98
C TRP A 421 27.14 23.87 19.58
N LEU A 422 27.05 24.12 20.89
CA LEU A 422 28.15 24.55 21.73
C LEU A 422 28.65 23.36 22.55
N THR A 423 29.92 22.96 22.37
CA THR A 423 30.49 21.80 23.06
C THR A 423 31.46 22.21 24.17
N TYR A 424 31.26 21.64 25.35
CA TYR A 424 32.17 21.73 26.49
C TYR A 424 32.78 20.36 26.80
N ASN A 425 34.09 20.34 27.03
CA ASN A 425 34.76 19.20 27.65
C ASN A 425 35.19 19.59 29.06
N CYS A 426 34.50 19.04 30.05
CA CYS A 426 34.72 19.34 31.45
C CYS A 426 35.51 18.22 32.09
N PRO A 427 36.80 18.43 32.41
CA PRO A 427 37.54 17.48 33.22
C PRO A 427 36.88 17.40 34.60
N ILE A 428 36.39 16.21 34.95
CA ILE A 428 35.80 15.95 36.26
C ILE A 428 36.92 15.48 37.17
N GLY A 429 37.12 16.28 38.21
CA GLY A 429 38.21 16.11 39.13
C GLY A 429 38.18 17.18 40.22
N GLY A 430 38.97 16.96 41.27
CA GLY A 430 39.04 17.87 42.40
C GLY A 430 40.36 17.74 43.13
N ARG A 431 40.58 18.60 44.13
CA ARG A 431 41.67 18.44 45.08
C ARG A 431 41.11 17.92 46.40
N LEU A 432 41.67 16.83 46.91
CA LEU A 432 41.41 16.38 48.28
C LEU A 432 41.92 17.43 49.27
N GLN A 433 41.46 17.38 50.53
CA GLN A 433 41.97 18.25 51.60
C GLN A 433 43.50 18.11 51.81
N GLY A 434 44.11 17.02 51.34
CA GLY A 434 45.57 16.79 51.32
C GLY A 434 46.31 17.30 50.07
N GLY A 435 45.65 18.04 49.17
CA GLY A 435 46.28 18.63 47.97
C GLY A 435 46.41 17.70 46.75
N GLU A 436 46.13 16.41 46.91
CA GLU A 436 46.17 15.41 45.84
C GLU A 436 45.06 15.68 44.81
N ARG A 437 45.43 15.74 43.52
CA ARG A 437 44.50 15.91 42.41
C ARG A 437 43.86 14.57 42.07
N ILE A 438 42.54 14.52 42.08
CA ILE A 438 41.76 13.40 41.54
C ILE A 438 41.26 13.83 40.17
N GLU A 439 41.51 13.02 39.15
CA GLU A 439 40.85 13.12 37.85
C GLU A 439 40.08 11.82 37.63
N THR A 440 38.75 11.90 37.52
CA THR A 440 37.88 10.73 37.32
C THR A 440 37.53 10.52 35.85
N GLY A 441 37.63 11.57 35.02
CA GLY A 441 37.41 11.52 33.59
C GLY A 441 37.02 12.87 33.00
N VAL A 442 36.42 12.87 31.82
CA VAL A 442 35.95 14.09 31.14
C VAL A 442 34.47 13.93 30.79
N LEU A 443 33.64 14.87 31.24
CA LEU A 443 32.26 15.01 30.80
C LEU A 443 32.24 15.86 29.52
N ARG A 444 31.70 15.31 28.44
CA ARG A 444 31.32 16.10 27.27
C ARG A 444 29.88 16.56 27.42
N LEU A 445 29.65 17.86 27.28
CA LEU A 445 28.32 18.48 27.31
C LEU A 445 28.15 19.34 26.06
N ASP A 446 27.21 18.96 25.20
CA ASP A 446 26.81 19.75 24.05
C ASP A 446 25.49 20.45 24.37
N MET A 447 25.37 21.71 23.96
CA MET A 447 24.20 22.54 24.21
C MET A 447 23.76 23.28 22.95
N SER A 448 22.46 23.29 22.68
CA SER A 448 21.86 24.05 21.57
C SER A 448 20.59 24.77 22.05
N LEU A 449 20.34 25.98 21.56
CA LEU A 449 19.16 26.77 21.91
C LEU A 449 18.19 26.77 20.73
N CYS A 450 16.93 26.42 20.95
CA CYS A 450 15.96 26.39 19.88
C CYS A 450 14.71 27.19 20.21
N PHE A 451 14.14 27.75 19.15
CA PHE A 451 12.90 28.50 19.11
C PHE A 451 11.84 27.67 18.40
N GLN A 452 10.64 27.66 18.94
CA GLN A 452 9.53 26.84 18.45
C GLN A 452 8.31 27.70 18.15
N GLN A 453 7.72 27.41 17.00
CA GLN A 453 6.41 27.91 16.59
C GLN A 453 5.54 26.69 16.26
N LEU A 454 4.32 26.65 16.82
CA LEU A 454 3.35 25.58 16.60
C LEU A 454 1.97 26.18 16.37
N ALA A 455 1.20 25.58 15.46
CA ALA A 455 -0.21 25.92 15.30
C ALA A 455 -1.02 24.69 14.87
N PHE A 456 -2.23 24.55 15.43
CA PHE A 456 -3.26 23.71 14.84
C PHE A 456 -4.25 24.56 14.04
N ASN A 457 -4.63 24.07 12.88
CA ASN A 457 -5.71 24.63 12.07
C ASN A 457 -6.68 23.52 11.66
N PHE A 458 -7.85 23.91 11.16
CA PHE A 458 -8.82 23.00 10.59
C PHE A 458 -9.14 23.47 9.18
N ALA A 459 -9.06 22.59 8.19
CA ALA A 459 -9.24 22.98 6.80
C ALA A 459 -9.91 21.86 6.00
N GLU A 460 -10.52 22.21 4.88
CA GLU A 460 -10.97 21.24 3.90
C GLU A 460 -9.77 20.76 3.08
N VAL A 461 -9.53 19.46 3.09
CA VAL A 461 -8.36 18.87 2.45
C VAL A 461 -8.75 17.82 1.46
N LYS A 462 -7.96 17.72 0.39
CA LYS A 462 -7.99 16.62 -0.56
C LYS A 462 -6.69 15.84 -0.44
N LEU A 463 -6.79 14.57 -0.09
CA LEU A 463 -5.66 13.69 0.18
C LEU A 463 -5.75 12.46 -0.70
N SER A 464 -4.59 11.98 -1.16
CA SER A 464 -4.49 10.80 -2.01
C SER A 464 -3.34 9.88 -1.59
N SER A 465 -3.52 8.57 -1.76
CA SER A 465 -2.49 7.57 -1.59
C SER A 465 -2.54 6.55 -2.74
N LYS A 466 -1.35 6.14 -3.19
CA LYS A 466 -1.21 5.10 -4.23
C LYS A 466 -1.40 3.68 -3.67
N LYS A 467 -1.31 3.49 -2.35
CA LYS A 467 -1.37 2.18 -1.67
C LYS A 467 -2.09 2.29 -0.33
N ASP A 468 -2.56 1.15 0.17
CA ASP A 468 -3.05 1.04 1.54
C ASP A 468 -1.92 1.35 2.53
N LEU A 469 -2.16 2.32 3.40
CA LEU A 469 -1.18 2.76 4.39
C LEU A 469 -1.32 1.93 5.66
N LYS A 470 -0.19 1.61 6.29
CA LYS A 470 -0.18 0.86 7.56
C LYS A 470 0.33 1.75 8.67
N GLU A 471 -0.28 1.61 9.84
CA GLU A 471 0.19 2.25 11.05
C GLU A 471 1.62 1.78 11.37
N SER A 472 2.46 2.72 11.81
CA SER A 472 3.81 2.39 12.26
C SER A 472 3.81 2.09 13.77
N GLN A 473 4.81 1.35 14.24
CA GLN A 473 4.95 1.01 15.64
C GLN A 473 6.42 1.05 16.04
N VAL A 474 6.67 1.44 17.28
CA VAL A 474 7.97 1.34 17.94
C VAL A 474 8.07 -0.04 18.56
N THR A 475 9.15 -0.77 18.27
CA THR A 475 9.36 -2.13 18.76
C THR A 475 10.64 -2.21 19.58
N TRP A 476 10.64 -2.95 20.68
CA TRP A 476 11.86 -3.26 21.43
C TRP A 476 12.61 -4.41 20.77
N THR A 477 13.93 -4.28 20.62
CA THR A 477 14.80 -5.34 20.08
C THR A 477 15.64 -5.91 21.24
N PRO A 478 15.33 -7.13 21.74
CA PRO A 478 16.03 -7.72 22.88
C PRO A 478 17.54 -7.89 22.67
N GLU A 479 17.96 -8.20 21.45
CA GLU A 479 19.35 -8.52 21.11
C GLU A 479 20.25 -7.30 21.23
N THR A 480 19.78 -6.14 20.74
CA THR A 480 20.51 -4.87 20.83
C THR A 480 20.21 -4.12 22.13
N LYS A 481 19.22 -4.58 22.91
CA LYS A 481 18.67 -3.90 24.08
C LYS A 481 18.37 -2.43 23.77
N ALA A 482 17.76 -2.19 22.61
CA ALA A 482 17.43 -0.87 22.10
C ALA A 482 16.03 -0.83 21.47
N TRP A 483 15.44 0.35 21.44
CA TRP A 483 14.20 0.60 20.73
C TRP A 483 14.48 0.74 19.23
N ASN A 484 13.61 0.19 18.39
CA ASN A 484 13.68 0.31 16.94
C ASN A 484 12.61 1.29 16.46
N THR A 485 13.06 2.47 16.06
CA THR A 485 12.21 3.56 15.56
C THR A 485 12.28 3.73 14.04
N LYS A 486 12.95 2.82 13.30
CA LYS A 486 13.22 2.97 11.85
C LYS A 486 11.96 3.23 11.01
N ARG A 487 10.83 2.61 11.38
CA ARG A 487 9.54 2.84 10.69
C ARG A 487 9.01 4.26 10.92
N ILE A 488 9.19 4.79 12.13
CA ILE A 488 8.81 6.17 12.48
C ILE A 488 9.75 7.17 11.80
N GLN A 489 11.06 6.93 11.79
CA GLN A 489 12.02 7.76 11.06
C GLN A 489 11.64 7.87 9.57
N LYS A 490 11.26 6.74 8.97
CA LYS A 490 10.75 6.68 7.60
C LYS A 490 9.45 7.48 7.42
N LEU A 491 8.48 7.34 8.34
CA LEU A 491 7.24 8.12 8.33
C LEU A 491 7.51 9.64 8.36
N MET A 492 8.46 10.06 9.21
CA MET A 492 8.84 11.47 9.41
C MET A 492 9.76 12.03 8.31
N GLY A 493 10.21 11.20 7.36
CA GLY A 493 11.06 11.64 6.25
C GLY A 493 12.54 11.84 6.62
N VAL A 494 13.01 11.19 7.69
CA VAL A 494 14.39 11.29 8.17
C VAL A 494 15.33 10.40 7.33
N GLY A 495 16.49 10.93 6.95
CA GLY A 495 17.53 10.24 6.18
C GLY A 495 17.23 10.15 4.67
N ALA A 496 17.59 9.03 4.02
CA ALA A 496 17.44 8.82 2.57
C ALA A 496 15.98 8.78 2.07
N HIS A 497 15.00 8.81 2.98
CA HIS A 497 13.57 8.66 2.68
C HIS A 497 12.83 10.01 2.53
N SER A 498 13.54 11.12 2.41
CA SER A 498 12.96 12.47 2.51
C SER A 498 12.06 12.87 1.32
N LYS A 499 12.22 12.28 0.13
CA LYS A 499 11.70 12.90 -1.10
C LYS A 499 10.31 12.46 -1.59
N SER A 500 9.78 11.29 -1.21
CA SER A 500 8.49 10.81 -1.74
C SER A 500 7.53 10.34 -0.65
N THR A 501 6.33 10.93 -0.61
CA THR A 501 5.21 10.57 0.27
C THR A 501 4.87 9.08 0.21
N ASN A 502 4.82 8.52 -1.01
CA ASN A 502 4.57 7.09 -1.23
C ASN A 502 5.67 6.20 -0.65
N SER A 503 6.94 6.64 -0.73
CA SER A 503 8.04 5.88 -0.13
C SER A 503 7.95 5.87 1.39
N ARG A 504 7.50 6.98 2.00
CA ARG A 504 7.35 7.17 3.45
C ARG A 504 6.12 6.48 4.05
N GLY A 505 5.12 6.18 3.22
CA GLY A 505 3.86 5.59 3.67
C GLY A 505 2.92 6.61 4.30
N ILE A 506 2.92 7.84 3.74
CA ILE A 506 2.05 8.95 4.14
C ILE A 506 1.15 9.38 2.98
N PHE A 507 0.09 10.12 3.28
CA PHE A 507 -0.78 10.69 2.26
C PHE A 507 -0.10 11.88 1.56
N SER A 508 -0.36 12.00 0.25
CA SER A 508 -0.06 13.23 -0.49
C SER A 508 -1.23 14.19 -0.33
N VAL A 509 -0.95 15.45 0.00
CA VAL A 509 -1.96 16.50 0.07
C VAL A 509 -2.07 17.14 -1.31
N ASP A 510 -3.22 16.99 -1.97
CA ASP A 510 -3.48 17.53 -3.29
C ASP A 510 -3.90 19.01 -3.21
N SER A 511 -4.70 19.37 -2.20
CA SER A 511 -5.13 20.75 -1.94
C SER A 511 -5.59 20.95 -0.50
N VAL A 512 -5.41 22.18 0.01
CA VAL A 512 -5.96 22.67 1.27
C VAL A 512 -6.80 23.91 0.95
N GLN A 513 -8.04 23.95 1.41
CA GLN A 513 -8.98 25.03 1.17
C GLN A 513 -9.60 25.49 2.49
N ASN A 514 -9.91 26.79 2.56
CA ASN A 514 -10.64 27.40 3.66
C ASN A 514 -10.09 27.02 5.05
N PRO A 515 -8.82 27.34 5.37
CA PRO A 515 -8.32 27.15 6.72
C PRO A 515 -9.13 28.03 7.68
N HIS A 516 -9.69 27.38 8.69
CA HIS A 516 -10.51 27.98 9.72
C HIS A 516 -9.92 27.72 11.10
N HIS A 517 -10.14 28.68 11.99
CA HIS A 517 -9.81 28.55 13.40
C HIS A 517 -11.09 28.19 14.15
N LEU A 518 -11.05 27.04 14.80
CA LEU A 518 -12.16 26.53 15.60
C LEU A 518 -11.76 26.58 17.08
N ASN A 519 -12.74 26.68 17.97
CA ASN A 519 -12.49 26.49 19.41
C ASN A 519 -11.77 25.16 19.68
N ALA A 520 -12.06 24.13 18.88
CA ALA A 520 -11.37 22.84 18.92
C ALA A 520 -9.88 22.94 18.58
N THR A 521 -9.47 23.73 17.56
CA THR A 521 -8.05 23.88 17.20
C THR A 521 -7.29 24.65 18.27
N GLN A 522 -7.93 25.66 18.88
CA GLN A 522 -7.37 26.37 20.03
C GLN A 522 -7.23 25.44 21.24
N TYR A 523 -8.24 24.60 21.50
CA TYR A 523 -8.18 23.60 22.57
C TYR A 523 -7.01 22.61 22.37
N LEU A 524 -6.82 22.09 21.16
CA LEU A 524 -5.71 21.18 20.83
C LEU A 524 -4.35 21.87 20.96
N THR A 525 -4.23 23.12 20.51
CA THR A 525 -3.01 23.93 20.67
C THR A 525 -2.70 24.15 22.15
N ASN A 526 -3.70 24.55 22.94
CA ASN A 526 -3.57 24.71 24.39
C ASN A 526 -3.21 23.40 25.08
N LYS A 527 -3.78 22.26 24.65
CA LYS A 527 -3.46 20.93 25.19
C LYS A 527 -2.01 20.58 24.93
N LEU A 528 -1.54 20.70 23.68
CA LEU A 528 -0.15 20.44 23.31
C LEU A 528 0.81 21.32 24.13
N ILE A 529 0.51 22.62 24.23
CA ILE A 529 1.30 23.56 25.04
C ILE A 529 1.25 23.19 26.53
N ASN A 530 0.09 22.79 27.06
CA ASN A 530 -0.01 22.40 28.46
C ASN A 530 0.79 21.13 28.78
N ASP A 531 0.75 20.16 27.88
CA ASP A 531 1.49 18.91 27.97
C ASP A 531 3.01 19.20 27.95
N LEU A 532 3.46 20.12 27.08
CA LEU A 532 4.88 20.52 26.98
C LEU A 532 5.36 21.40 28.14
N TYR A 533 4.58 22.41 28.55
CA TYR A 533 5.07 23.55 29.34
C TYR A 533 4.43 23.71 30.73
N ASN A 534 3.19 23.24 30.94
CA ASN A 534 2.41 23.58 32.14
C ASN A 534 2.24 22.43 33.15
N SER A 535 2.87 21.28 32.93
CA SER A 535 2.74 20.14 33.85
C SER A 535 4.11 19.55 34.20
N PRO A 536 4.95 20.22 35.02
CA PRO A 536 4.54 21.19 36.05
C PRO A 536 4.67 22.66 35.63
N ARG A 537 3.82 23.52 36.21
CA ARG A 537 3.90 25.00 36.09
C ARG A 537 5.07 25.56 36.89
N THR A 538 6.28 25.20 36.51
CA THR A 538 7.50 25.66 37.17
C THR A 538 8.42 26.31 36.15
N PHE A 539 9.19 27.29 36.61
CA PHE A 539 10.35 27.75 35.87
C PHE A 539 11.44 26.69 35.96
N ASN A 540 12.30 26.61 34.95
CA ASN A 540 13.52 25.79 34.98
C ASN A 540 13.27 24.31 35.24
N PHE A 541 12.51 23.65 34.37
CA PHE A 541 12.35 22.20 34.43
C PHE A 541 12.97 21.51 33.22
N SER A 542 13.32 20.25 33.42
CA SER A 542 13.86 19.39 32.38
C SER A 542 12.85 18.32 31.97
N LEU A 543 13.00 17.85 30.74
CA LEU A 543 12.41 16.65 30.16
C LEU A 543 13.55 15.71 29.80
N PHE A 544 13.50 14.48 30.28
CA PHE A 544 14.49 13.47 29.87
C PHE A 544 14.02 12.81 28.59
N MET A 545 14.83 12.94 27.55
CA MET A 545 14.52 12.51 26.19
C MET A 545 15.36 11.29 25.79
N ASP A 546 15.75 10.48 26.78
CA ASP A 546 16.52 9.25 26.58
C ASP A 546 15.98 8.11 27.49
N PRO A 547 15.55 6.97 26.90
CA PRO A 547 14.94 5.85 27.65
C PRO A 547 15.81 5.27 28.77
N GLN A 548 17.13 5.42 28.68
CA GLN A 548 18.09 4.88 29.64
C GLN A 548 18.72 5.98 30.51
N GLY A 549 18.28 7.24 30.35
CA GLY A 549 18.69 8.35 31.18
C GLY A 549 18.12 8.27 32.60
N SER A 550 18.99 8.27 33.60
CA SER A 550 18.67 8.41 35.02
C SER A 550 18.90 9.84 35.52
N GLY A 551 18.23 10.21 36.61
CA GLY A 551 18.28 11.53 37.22
C GLY A 551 16.93 12.01 37.73
N ASN A 552 16.89 13.27 38.17
CA ASN A 552 15.68 13.90 38.68
C ASN A 552 15.08 14.85 37.65
N SER A 553 13.91 14.46 37.15
CA SER A 553 13.12 15.23 36.20
C SER A 553 11.66 15.19 36.66
N PRO A 554 10.98 16.35 36.78
CA PRO A 554 9.58 16.36 37.21
C PRO A 554 8.63 15.71 36.20
N ILE A 555 9.03 15.65 34.93
CA ILE A 555 8.29 14.96 33.88
C ILE A 555 9.26 14.00 33.18
N LYS A 556 8.82 12.77 32.99
CA LYS A 556 9.49 11.79 32.15
C LYS A 556 8.53 11.39 31.04
N PRO A 557 8.75 11.86 29.80
CA PRO A 557 8.06 11.36 28.62
C PRO A 557 7.96 9.83 28.61
N HIS A 558 6.95 9.28 27.97
CA HIS A 558 6.88 7.85 27.73
C HIS A 558 8.10 7.41 26.91
N VAL A 559 8.63 6.23 27.22
CA VAL A 559 9.88 5.70 26.65
C VAL A 559 9.91 5.70 25.11
N GLU A 560 8.75 5.57 24.47
CA GLU A 560 8.65 5.63 23.00
C GLU A 560 8.94 7.04 22.43
N TYR A 561 8.46 8.11 23.07
CA TYR A 561 8.79 9.49 22.64
C TYR A 561 10.27 9.80 22.85
N GLN A 562 10.83 9.32 23.96
CA GLN A 562 12.26 9.44 24.26
C GLN A 562 13.10 8.71 23.20
N ALA A 563 12.73 7.48 22.85
CA ALA A 563 13.42 6.70 21.82
C ALA A 563 13.36 7.37 20.44
N ILE A 564 12.18 7.87 20.03
CA ILE A 564 12.01 8.59 18.75
C ILE A 564 12.92 9.81 18.70
N PHE A 565 12.93 10.61 19.77
CA PHE A 565 13.78 11.80 19.84
C PHE A 565 15.27 11.43 19.76
N ALA A 566 15.73 10.52 20.63
CA ALA A 566 17.13 10.14 20.71
C ALA A 566 17.66 9.55 19.39
N ASP A 567 16.89 8.65 18.75
CA ASP A 567 17.29 8.02 17.50
C ASP A 567 17.35 9.04 16.33
N ILE A 568 16.35 9.93 16.22
CA ILE A 568 16.34 10.96 15.17
C ILE A 568 17.47 11.96 15.39
N LEU A 569 17.72 12.34 16.64
CA LEU A 569 18.83 13.23 16.98
C LEU A 569 20.19 12.60 16.63
N ASN A 570 20.38 11.32 16.92
CA ASN A 570 21.62 10.60 16.58
C ASN A 570 21.84 10.49 15.07
N VAL A 571 20.76 10.36 14.27
CA VAL A 571 20.86 10.26 12.81
C VAL A 571 21.06 11.63 12.15
N THR A 572 20.38 12.67 12.64
CA THR A 572 20.36 13.99 11.98
C THR A 572 21.38 14.97 12.55
N SER A 573 21.84 14.75 13.79
CA SER A 573 22.55 15.73 14.61
C SER A 573 21.83 17.09 14.76
N ARG A 574 20.52 17.13 14.49
CA ARG A 574 19.71 18.35 14.53
C ARG A 574 18.56 18.23 15.55
N PRO A 575 18.59 18.98 16.66
CA PRO A 575 17.58 18.85 17.70
C PRO A 575 16.23 19.42 17.28
N GLY A 576 16.20 20.42 16.41
CA GLY A 576 14.97 20.94 15.81
C GLY A 576 14.19 19.86 15.05
N VAL A 577 14.87 19.08 14.21
CA VAL A 577 14.25 17.98 13.43
C VAL A 577 13.75 16.86 14.35
N ALA A 578 14.55 16.51 15.37
CA ALA A 578 14.16 15.51 16.36
C ALA A 578 12.90 15.93 17.13
N MET A 579 12.85 17.17 17.61
CA MET A 579 11.70 17.69 18.36
C MET A 579 10.47 17.82 17.48
N GLN A 580 10.60 18.36 16.27
CA GLN A 580 9.50 18.47 15.31
C GLN A 580 8.86 17.11 15.01
N SER A 581 9.68 16.06 14.88
CA SER A 581 9.23 14.68 14.64
C SER A 581 8.52 14.10 15.86
N THR A 582 9.08 14.26 17.06
CA THR A 582 8.47 13.78 18.31
C THR A 582 7.13 14.47 18.58
N LEU A 583 7.04 15.78 18.34
CA LEU A 583 5.79 16.53 18.51
C LEU A 583 4.74 16.21 17.46
N THR A 584 5.14 15.78 16.28
CA THR A 584 4.20 15.27 15.28
C THR A 584 3.58 13.96 15.76
N ALA A 585 4.38 13.05 16.35
CA ALA A 585 3.85 11.83 16.95
C ALA A 585 2.92 12.12 18.14
N LEU A 586 3.29 13.10 18.98
CA LEU A 586 2.46 13.55 20.09
C LEU A 586 1.14 14.17 19.60
N SER A 587 1.19 15.03 18.59
CA SER A 587 0.02 15.69 17.99
C SER A 587 -0.94 14.67 17.38
N GLY A 588 -0.40 13.68 16.66
CA GLY A 588 -1.21 12.56 16.14
C GLY A 588 -1.89 11.77 17.26
N SER A 589 -1.18 11.53 18.38
CA SER A 589 -1.76 10.86 19.55
C SER A 589 -2.85 11.70 20.22
N ILE A 590 -2.65 13.01 20.37
CA ILE A 590 -3.64 13.93 20.94
C ILE A 590 -4.93 13.93 20.09
N ILE A 591 -4.81 14.01 18.77
CA ILE A 591 -5.97 13.97 17.87
C ILE A 591 -6.68 12.63 17.94
N ASN A 592 -5.91 11.52 17.92
CA ASN A 592 -6.48 10.18 17.97
C ASN A 592 -7.21 9.89 19.31
N GLU A 593 -6.70 10.40 20.43
CA GLU A 593 -7.39 10.36 21.73
C GLU A 593 -8.66 11.23 21.74
N ALA A 594 -8.68 12.33 21.01
CA ALA A 594 -9.83 13.22 20.91
C ALA A 594 -10.94 12.69 19.98
N LEU A 595 -10.65 11.73 19.07
CA LEU A 595 -11.63 11.19 18.11
C LEU A 595 -12.96 10.75 18.74
N PRO A 596 -13.01 10.02 19.87
CA PRO A 596 -14.28 9.60 20.48
C PRO A 596 -15.10 10.76 21.06
N GLN A 597 -14.49 11.93 21.22
CA GLN A 597 -15.11 13.12 21.79
C GLN A 597 -15.65 14.06 20.70
N PHE A 598 -15.35 13.78 19.43
CA PHE A 598 -15.90 14.57 18.33
C PHE A 598 -17.41 14.32 18.26
N ASP A 599 -18.19 15.39 18.27
CA ASP A 599 -19.66 15.40 18.30
C ASP A 599 -20.27 16.24 17.18
N VAL A 600 -19.51 17.12 16.54
CA VAL A 600 -19.99 17.93 15.40
C VAL A 600 -19.75 17.19 14.09
N GLN A 601 -20.82 16.99 13.32
CA GLN A 601 -20.81 16.26 12.06
C GLN A 601 -20.21 17.08 10.90
N GLY A 602 -19.44 16.40 10.05
CA GLY A 602 -18.93 16.93 8.79
C GLY A 602 -19.16 15.94 7.66
N ASN A 603 -19.33 16.46 6.45
CA ASN A 603 -19.41 15.66 5.23
C ASN A 603 -17.98 15.39 4.72
N ALA A 604 -17.67 14.13 4.40
CA ALA A 604 -16.48 13.81 3.63
C ALA A 604 -16.76 12.76 2.55
N ILE A 605 -15.97 12.80 1.50
CA ILE A 605 -15.96 11.81 0.44
C ILE A 605 -14.73 10.93 0.66
N LEU A 606 -14.95 9.62 0.82
CA LEU A 606 -13.89 8.64 1.03
C LEU A 606 -13.89 7.62 -0.09
N THR A 607 -12.70 7.29 -0.55
CA THR A 607 -12.46 6.15 -1.43
C THR A 607 -11.51 5.22 -0.70
N SER A 608 -12.00 4.02 -0.37
CA SER A 608 -11.22 3.00 0.34
C SER A 608 -11.02 1.77 -0.54
N SER A 609 -9.97 1.02 -0.26
CA SER A 609 -9.74 -0.29 -0.85
C SER A 609 -10.77 -1.29 -0.36
N VAL A 610 -11.30 -2.07 -1.29
CA VAL A 610 -12.21 -3.17 -1.02
C VAL A 610 -11.51 -4.47 -1.38
N ARG A 611 -11.55 -5.43 -0.46
CA ARG A 611 -11.04 -6.77 -0.72
C ARG A 611 -12.02 -7.51 -1.63
N VAL A 612 -11.58 -7.86 -2.83
CA VAL A 612 -12.39 -8.57 -3.83
C VAL A 612 -11.61 -9.75 -4.41
N MET A 613 -12.31 -10.66 -5.08
CA MET A 613 -11.66 -11.72 -5.85
C MET A 613 -11.30 -11.19 -7.23
N THR A 614 -10.02 -11.24 -7.59
CA THR A 614 -9.51 -10.89 -8.93
C THR A 614 -8.67 -12.03 -9.50
N PRO A 615 -8.53 -12.11 -10.83
CA PRO A 615 -7.67 -13.10 -11.44
C PRO A 615 -6.19 -12.82 -11.15
N ARG A 616 -5.53 -13.75 -10.45
CA ARG A 616 -4.09 -13.66 -10.08
C ARG A 616 -3.20 -14.47 -11.03
N SER A 617 -3.78 -15.47 -11.69
CA SER A 617 -3.10 -16.40 -12.57
C SER A 617 -3.81 -16.47 -13.92
N LEU A 618 -3.05 -16.78 -14.97
CA LEU A 618 -3.56 -17.04 -16.31
C LEU A 618 -3.59 -18.54 -16.63
N ARG A 619 -3.19 -19.41 -15.71
CA ARG A 619 -2.99 -20.85 -15.98
C ARG A 619 -4.29 -21.54 -16.35
N GLY A 620 -5.34 -21.37 -15.54
CA GLY A 620 -6.66 -21.91 -15.81
C GLY A 620 -7.24 -21.36 -17.10
N LEU A 621 -7.12 -20.03 -17.33
CA LEU A 621 -7.56 -19.38 -18.56
C LEU A 621 -6.86 -19.97 -19.80
N LEU A 622 -5.53 -20.11 -19.78
CA LEU A 622 -4.77 -20.65 -20.90
C LEU A 622 -5.12 -22.12 -21.19
N ILE A 623 -5.36 -22.93 -20.15
CA ILE A 623 -5.81 -24.31 -20.33
C ILE A 623 -7.17 -24.35 -21.03
N VAL A 624 -8.13 -23.54 -20.57
CA VAL A 624 -9.46 -23.48 -21.19
C VAL A 624 -9.36 -23.01 -22.65
N PHE A 625 -8.60 -21.95 -22.92
CA PHE A 625 -8.38 -21.46 -24.28
C PHE A 625 -7.73 -22.51 -25.19
N GLY A 626 -6.69 -23.19 -24.71
CA GLY A 626 -6.01 -24.25 -25.44
C GLY A 626 -6.94 -25.41 -25.77
N VAL A 627 -7.75 -25.85 -24.81
CA VAL A 627 -8.74 -26.92 -25.01
C VAL A 627 -9.81 -26.52 -26.02
N MET A 628 -10.29 -25.27 -25.98
CA MET A 628 -11.28 -24.77 -26.96
C MET A 628 -10.69 -24.69 -28.37
N ALA A 629 -9.46 -24.18 -28.50
CA ALA A 629 -8.76 -24.12 -29.79
C ALA A 629 -8.55 -25.52 -30.38
N LEU A 630 -8.17 -26.50 -29.53
CA LEU A 630 -7.99 -27.88 -29.92
C LEU A 630 -9.31 -28.53 -30.37
N ASN A 631 -10.41 -28.26 -29.67
CA ASN A 631 -11.74 -28.73 -30.05
C ASN A 631 -12.20 -28.14 -31.39
N MET A 632 -11.96 -26.85 -31.62
CA MET A 632 -12.26 -26.20 -32.92
C MET A 632 -11.40 -26.77 -34.06
N ALA A 633 -10.09 -26.95 -33.82
CA ALA A 633 -9.19 -27.54 -34.80
C ALA A 633 -9.60 -28.99 -35.15
N CYS A 634 -10.04 -29.76 -34.15
CA CYS A 634 -10.56 -31.10 -34.36
C CYS A 634 -11.85 -31.08 -35.22
N GLY A 635 -12.78 -30.18 -34.92
CA GLY A 635 -13.98 -29.98 -35.72
C GLY A 635 -13.70 -29.62 -37.19
N LEU A 636 -12.74 -28.73 -37.42
CA LEU A 636 -12.27 -28.37 -38.76
C LEU A 636 -11.65 -29.58 -39.48
N ALA A 637 -10.81 -30.37 -38.80
CA ALA A 637 -10.20 -31.56 -39.37
C ALA A 637 -11.25 -32.62 -39.75
N VAL A 638 -12.26 -32.83 -38.92
CA VAL A 638 -13.39 -33.74 -39.22
C VAL A 638 -14.20 -33.22 -40.41
N GLY A 639 -14.50 -31.91 -40.45
CA GLY A 639 -15.21 -31.30 -41.58
C GLY A 639 -14.45 -31.46 -42.90
N VAL A 640 -13.14 -31.22 -42.91
CA VAL A 640 -12.28 -31.45 -44.09
C VAL A 640 -12.25 -32.92 -44.47
N ALA A 641 -12.13 -33.83 -43.49
CA ALA A 641 -12.12 -35.27 -43.74
C ALA A 641 -13.42 -35.76 -44.40
N GLN A 642 -14.58 -35.20 -44.01
CA GLN A 642 -15.87 -35.48 -44.65
C GLN A 642 -15.89 -34.99 -46.10
N ILE A 643 -15.47 -33.74 -46.36
CA ILE A 643 -15.44 -33.19 -47.73
C ILE A 643 -14.59 -34.06 -48.65
N VAL A 644 -13.41 -34.46 -48.18
CA VAL A 644 -12.50 -35.34 -48.95
C VAL A 644 -13.08 -36.75 -49.08
N SER A 645 -13.92 -37.22 -48.14
CA SER A 645 -14.65 -38.49 -48.25
C SER A 645 -15.69 -38.43 -49.37
N ASP A 646 -16.53 -37.38 -49.35
CA ASP A 646 -17.58 -37.16 -50.35
C ASP A 646 -16.99 -37.00 -51.76
N GLU A 647 -15.84 -36.32 -51.90
CA GLU A 647 -15.13 -36.18 -53.17
C GLU A 647 -14.62 -37.53 -53.69
N THR A 648 -14.07 -38.38 -52.82
CA THR A 648 -13.63 -39.74 -53.22
C THR A 648 -14.80 -40.65 -53.57
N ALA A 649 -15.94 -40.54 -52.88
CA ALA A 649 -17.13 -41.32 -53.16
C ALA A 649 -17.71 -40.97 -54.54
N TRP A 650 -17.78 -39.67 -54.88
CA TRP A 650 -18.30 -39.22 -56.17
C TRP A 650 -17.38 -39.59 -57.34
N ILE A 651 -16.05 -39.55 -57.15
CA ILE A 651 -15.09 -40.02 -58.17
C ILE A 651 -15.22 -41.53 -58.41
N LEU A 652 -15.47 -42.32 -57.36
CA LEU A 652 -15.70 -43.76 -57.48
C LEU A 652 -17.03 -44.06 -58.18
N GLU A 653 -18.10 -43.34 -57.84
CA GLU A 653 -19.42 -43.50 -58.45
C GLU A 653 -19.40 -43.12 -59.95
N GLY A 654 -18.71 -42.02 -60.29
CA GLY A 654 -18.48 -41.63 -61.69
C GLY A 654 -17.57 -42.59 -62.46
N ALA A 655 -16.66 -43.31 -61.79
CA ALA A 655 -15.84 -44.36 -62.40
C ALA A 655 -16.61 -45.66 -62.63
N THR A 656 -17.55 -46.02 -61.74
CA THR A 656 -18.47 -47.15 -61.94
C THR A 656 -19.48 -46.88 -63.04
N ASP A 657 -20.07 -45.68 -63.11
CA ASP A 657 -21.00 -45.31 -64.19
C ASP A 657 -20.30 -45.30 -65.57
N ALA A 658 -19.03 -44.86 -65.62
CA ALA A 658 -18.22 -44.92 -66.83
C ALA A 658 -17.83 -46.35 -67.23
N SER A 659 -17.73 -47.27 -66.25
CA SER A 659 -17.45 -48.70 -66.50
C SER A 659 -18.69 -49.45 -66.97
N ASP A 660 -19.86 -49.19 -66.40
CA ASP A 660 -21.13 -49.83 -66.80
C ASP A 660 -21.58 -49.35 -68.19
N GLY A 661 -21.35 -48.08 -68.53
CA GLY A 661 -21.59 -47.56 -69.89
C GLY A 661 -20.68 -48.18 -70.96
N HIS A 662 -19.54 -48.76 -70.58
CA HIS A 662 -18.67 -49.50 -71.51
C HIS A 662 -19.14 -50.96 -71.70
N VAL A 663 -19.80 -51.55 -70.70
CA VAL A 663 -20.36 -52.92 -70.78
C VAL A 663 -21.67 -52.93 -71.59
N GLU A 664 -22.51 -51.90 -71.50
CA GLU A 664 -23.71 -51.82 -72.35
C GLU A 664 -23.39 -51.65 -73.85
N ASN A 665 -22.26 -50.99 -74.19
CA ASN A 665 -21.83 -50.84 -75.58
C ASN A 665 -21.23 -52.12 -76.20
N GLU A 666 -20.70 -53.06 -75.41
CA GLU A 666 -20.22 -54.35 -75.94
C GLU A 666 -21.35 -55.39 -76.10
N ILE A 667 -22.46 -55.27 -75.36
CA ILE A 667 -23.60 -56.20 -75.46
C ILE A 667 -24.58 -55.78 -76.59
N GLY A 668 -24.52 -54.52 -77.06
CA GLY A 668 -25.30 -54.01 -78.19
C GLY A 668 -24.81 -54.43 -79.59
N HIS A 669 -23.64 -55.06 -79.70
CA HIS A 669 -23.08 -55.57 -80.95
C HIS A 669 -22.73 -57.06 -80.86
N LYS A 670 -23.74 -57.92 -80.67
CA LYS A 670 -23.72 -59.30 -81.15
C LYS A 670 -25.12 -59.86 -81.38
#